data_AF-A0A182YBI7-F1
#
_entry.id   AF-A0A182YBI7-F1
#
_cell.length_a   1.000
_cell.length_b   1.000
_cell.length_c   1.000
_cell.angle_alpha   90.00
_cell.angle_beta   90.00
_cell.angle_gamma   90.00
#
_symmetry.space_group_name_H-M   'P 1'
#
loop_
_entity.id
_entity.type
_entity.pdbx_description
1 polymer ?
#
loop_
_entity_poly.entity_id
_entity_poly.type
_entity_poly.pdbx_seq_one_letter_code
_entity_poly.pdbx_strand_id
1 'polypeptide(L)'
;MRWALCLVAVCAIGSLGEARDIRQDIPVEVPEIGNYATACSVRTTGDMPRPQPLVLIPGTDQFRYPSTNNGLLQLNAGETLELACQNGFALFPGKTSIIITCVINDQFNYDSQMIAFRDFACTENWLSSARRTAQRCFNGATIVEIGFNVGPRFPKILDVCHDEVTFDNHYVVHEFTPANDGFQQGVPRPGWYQGDFYPGVNINGLYTVNTQRATVATILGSQSRANELVQGTDNGIFMARGHIAARADFIYGTQQNATFWFLNAAPQWQNFNAGNWERIESSVKSFVAMRNIRVRVYGGTWGVQTQANGNGDHQQIFLDFDANGRRRVRAPMVYYKILHNEAQNSGIVLIGVNNVHISLEEIRRDYIFCTDVSSRIGWINWERENLALGYSYASGGCTVPFASLPYPAQPLILIPGSEKFWHPQDETRQILFPTSAPVELVCRDGFILFPEKRSITIECVANDTFAYDGNHYPMVELACTSYWLSSARTTQERCFNGSSIVNVGFNLAANRWVNVFDVCYDESLYHTHFVRHHMNRANGGYQSGNPRPSWYQGAYYEEVNINTLYTVNRQRETMAIILNSQPRADELVQNTSNGIYMARGHIAARADFVYGTEQNATFWFLNAAPQWQNFNGINWERVESSIRDFLGQRDLEVTVYSGTYGVQKLADGNGDYREIWLDFDPTEGRRRAPAPMLYYKILHDERNNAGIAIVGVNNVHIPTELILREYVLCKDIGDQVEWIDWQRTNVTIGYCYACEVNAFNAAIGNPHPNLNVAKLLTSGAGKRFAQSLWAMMAGLGLHGVLFFVRSALRVQTV
;
A
#
# COMPACT_ATOMS: atom_id res chain seq x y z
N MET A 1 57.80 38.62 19.33
CA MET A 1 57.34 39.97 19.73
C MET A 1 55.91 39.79 20.26
N ARG A 2 55.65 39.74 21.58
CA ARG A 2 55.41 40.88 22.50
C ARG A 2 54.15 41.66 22.04
N TRP A 3 52.97 41.71 22.69
CA TRP A 3 52.50 41.74 24.10
C TRP A 3 51.00 41.30 24.15
N ALA A 4 50.51 40.46 25.08
CA ALA A 4 49.96 40.74 26.44
C ALA A 4 48.59 41.49 26.44
N LEU A 5 47.56 41.25 27.28
CA LEU A 5 47.32 40.40 28.45
C LEU A 5 45.79 40.45 28.81
N CYS A 6 45.25 39.34 29.34
CA CYS A 6 44.30 39.19 30.49
C CYS A 6 42.81 39.63 30.55
N LEU A 7 42.06 38.73 31.23
CA LEU A 7 40.97 38.87 32.24
C LEU A 7 39.49 38.49 31.91
N VAL A 8 39.17 37.21 32.19
CA VAL A 8 38.17 36.67 33.16
C VAL A 8 36.75 37.28 33.28
N ALA A 9 35.77 36.40 32.96
CA ALA A 9 34.46 36.10 33.59
C ALA A 9 33.42 37.19 33.94
N VAL A 10 32.14 36.95 33.59
CA VAL A 10 31.06 36.44 34.47
C VAL A 10 29.71 36.47 33.71
N CYS A 11 28.84 35.53 34.10
CA CYS A 11 27.48 35.18 33.67
C CYS A 11 26.42 36.29 33.46
N ALA A 12 25.33 35.84 32.81
CA ALA A 12 23.91 36.06 33.12
C ALA A 12 23.09 37.01 32.22
N ILE A 13 22.16 36.36 31.48
CA ILE A 13 20.70 36.60 31.37
C ILE A 13 20.21 38.05 31.46
N GLY A 14 19.38 38.46 30.49
CA GLY A 14 18.28 39.40 30.76
C GLY A 14 17.89 40.31 29.62
N SER A 15 16.75 39.98 29.01
CA SER A 15 15.86 40.78 28.16
C SER A 15 15.64 42.25 28.56
N LEU A 16 15.35 43.10 27.55
CA LEU A 16 14.19 44.03 27.42
C LEU A 16 14.61 45.26 26.58
N GLY A 17 13.97 45.50 25.44
CA GLY A 17 12.85 46.46 25.30
C GLY A 17 13.33 47.61 24.37
N GLU A 18 12.56 48.36 23.61
CA GLU A 18 11.13 48.49 23.32
C GLU A 18 11.05 49.31 22.01
N ALA A 19 9.98 49.17 21.24
CA ALA A 19 9.38 50.30 20.51
C ALA A 19 7.87 50.06 20.34
N ARG A 20 7.08 50.83 21.09
CA ARG A 20 5.61 51.02 21.00
C ARG A 20 5.26 51.68 19.66
N ASP A 21 4.26 51.23 18.89
CA ASP A 21 2.79 51.26 19.05
C ASP A 21 2.16 52.67 19.06
N ILE A 22 1.36 52.98 18.02
CA ILE A 22 0.04 53.66 18.11
C ILE A 22 -0.78 53.26 16.86
N ARG A 23 -1.90 52.54 17.02
CA ARG A 23 -3.23 52.89 16.46
C ARG A 23 -4.34 52.14 17.23
N GLN A 24 -5.21 52.95 17.83
CA GLN A 24 -6.32 52.60 18.71
C GLN A 24 -7.47 51.84 18.05
N ASP A 25 -8.00 50.87 18.81
CA ASP A 25 -9.40 50.59 19.14
C ASP A 25 -10.50 50.67 18.08
N ILE A 26 -11.00 49.49 17.68
CA ILE A 26 -12.43 49.24 17.44
C ILE A 26 -12.78 47.88 18.08
N PRO A 27 -13.63 47.81 19.12
CA PRO A 27 -14.21 46.55 19.58
C PRO A 27 -15.54 46.28 18.87
N VAL A 28 -15.84 45.01 18.64
CA VAL A 28 -17.14 44.32 18.81
C VAL A 28 -17.17 43.08 17.90
N GLU A 29 -17.07 41.93 18.56
CA GLU A 29 -17.63 40.62 18.22
C GLU A 29 -17.99 40.34 16.75
N VAL A 30 -17.11 39.60 16.07
CA VAL A 30 -17.50 38.75 14.94
C VAL A 30 -17.72 37.34 15.52
N PRO A 31 -18.90 36.71 15.31
CA PRO A 31 -19.19 35.40 15.88
C PRO A 31 -18.15 34.39 15.42
N GLU A 32 -17.59 33.62 16.37
CA GLU A 32 -16.93 32.36 16.05
C GLU A 32 -17.90 31.53 15.20
N ILE A 33 -17.51 31.27 13.96
CA ILE A 33 -18.20 30.32 13.10
C ILE A 33 -17.97 28.93 13.71
N GLY A 34 -18.92 28.54 14.56
CA GLY A 34 -19.30 27.17 14.88
C GLY A 34 -18.20 26.25 15.39
N ASN A 35 -18.16 26.06 16.71
CA ASN A 35 -17.66 24.83 17.32
C ASN A 35 -18.19 23.62 16.53
N TYR A 36 -17.32 22.94 15.77
CA TYR A 36 -17.60 21.59 15.33
C TYR A 36 -17.90 20.77 16.60
N ALA A 37 -19.09 20.20 16.69
CA ALA A 37 -19.47 19.33 17.82
C ALA A 37 -18.37 18.27 18.00
N THR A 38 -17.83 18.16 19.21
CA THR A 38 -16.67 17.31 19.49
C THR A 38 -17.10 15.84 19.32
N ALA A 39 -16.42 15.11 18.43
CA ALA A 39 -16.66 13.70 18.16
C ALA A 39 -16.60 12.85 19.46
N CYS A 40 -17.36 11.75 19.51
CA CYS A 40 -17.23 10.79 20.59
C CYS A 40 -16.05 9.86 20.38
N SER A 41 -15.49 9.38 21.48
CA SER A 41 -14.25 8.63 21.52
C SER A 41 -14.28 7.64 22.68
N VAL A 42 -14.25 6.34 22.38
CA VAL A 42 -14.29 5.25 23.36
C VAL A 42 -13.05 4.37 23.19
N ARG A 43 -12.23 4.22 24.23
CA ARG A 43 -11.09 3.30 24.19
C ARG A 43 -11.54 1.87 24.37
N THR A 44 -11.07 0.98 23.49
CA THR A 44 -11.28 -0.48 23.59
C THR A 44 -10.73 -1.02 24.92
N THR A 45 -9.68 -0.40 25.46
CA THR A 45 -9.15 -0.70 26.79
C THR A 45 -9.41 0.48 27.74
N GLY A 46 -10.07 0.21 28.87
CA GLY A 46 -10.33 1.18 29.93
C GLY A 46 -11.78 1.71 29.95
N ASP A 47 -12.36 2.03 28.79
CA ASP A 47 -13.68 2.67 28.72
C ASP A 47 -14.83 1.70 28.44
N MET A 48 -14.53 0.45 28.07
CA MET A 48 -15.56 -0.55 27.78
C MET A 48 -16.33 -0.98 29.05
N PRO A 49 -17.67 -1.07 28.99
CA PRO A 49 -18.49 -1.53 30.11
C PRO A 49 -18.12 -2.95 30.57
N ARG A 50 -18.41 -3.25 31.84
CA ARG A 50 -18.22 -4.57 32.42
C ARG A 50 -19.42 -4.92 33.32
N PRO A 51 -20.15 -6.02 33.07
CA PRO A 51 -20.13 -6.89 31.88
C PRO A 51 -20.38 -6.15 30.56
N GLN A 52 -19.67 -6.56 29.50
CA GLN A 52 -19.58 -5.81 28.24
C GLN A 52 -20.76 -6.13 27.29
N PRO A 53 -21.45 -5.13 26.71
CA PRO A 53 -22.42 -5.35 25.64
C PRO A 53 -21.76 -5.66 24.29
N LEU A 54 -22.52 -6.19 23.34
CA LEU A 54 -22.10 -6.17 21.93
C LEU A 54 -22.20 -4.73 21.41
N VAL A 55 -21.23 -4.32 20.58
CA VAL A 55 -21.21 -3.01 19.92
C VAL A 55 -21.46 -3.24 18.43
N LEU A 56 -22.66 -2.90 17.97
CA LEU A 56 -23.15 -3.22 16.64
C LEU A 56 -23.47 -1.97 15.83
N ILE A 57 -23.43 -2.11 14.51
CA ILE A 57 -24.02 -1.13 13.59
C ILE A 57 -25.54 -1.33 13.65
N PRO A 58 -26.33 -0.27 13.96
CA PRO A 58 -27.76 -0.39 14.20
C PRO A 58 -28.52 -1.18 13.14
N GLY A 59 -29.25 -2.21 13.58
CA GLY A 59 -30.13 -3.02 12.72
C GLY A 59 -29.41 -4.05 11.84
N THR A 60 -28.11 -4.26 12.01
CA THR A 60 -27.31 -5.19 11.18
C THR A 60 -26.67 -6.30 12.01
N ASP A 61 -26.17 -7.35 11.36
CA ASP A 61 -25.35 -8.38 12.02
C ASP A 61 -23.87 -7.97 12.20
N GLN A 62 -23.52 -6.71 11.87
CA GLN A 62 -22.14 -6.24 11.83
C GLN A 62 -21.74 -5.55 13.12
N PHE A 63 -20.57 -5.90 13.62
CA PHE A 63 -19.93 -5.17 14.72
C PHE A 63 -19.41 -3.83 14.22
N ARG A 64 -19.51 -2.79 15.06
CA ARG A 64 -18.84 -1.52 14.79
C ARG A 64 -17.46 -1.56 15.42
N TYR A 65 -16.40 -1.46 14.62
CA TYR A 65 -15.00 -1.45 15.08
C TYR A 65 -14.36 -0.06 15.00
N PRO A 66 -13.25 0.20 15.71
CA PRO A 66 -12.33 1.28 15.37
C PRO A 66 -11.94 1.28 13.88
N SER A 67 -11.52 2.43 13.35
CA SER A 67 -11.01 2.54 11.97
C SER A 67 -9.50 2.37 11.88
N THR A 68 -8.79 2.49 13.00
CA THR A 68 -7.31 2.45 13.08
C THR A 68 -6.86 1.53 14.22
N ASN A 69 -5.55 1.30 14.32
CA ASN A 69 -4.94 0.41 15.31
C ASN A 69 -4.77 0.99 16.73
N ASN A 70 -5.19 2.23 16.97
CA ASN A 70 -4.98 2.89 18.26
C ASN A 70 -5.96 2.44 19.36
N GLY A 71 -6.87 1.49 19.05
CA GLY A 71 -7.89 1.01 19.98
C GLY A 71 -8.93 2.07 20.34
N LEU A 72 -9.22 3.03 19.45
CA LEU A 72 -10.17 4.11 19.68
C LEU A 72 -11.37 4.00 18.74
N LEU A 73 -12.54 3.72 19.29
CA LEU A 73 -13.79 3.81 18.56
C LEU A 73 -14.24 5.28 18.50
N GLN A 74 -14.15 5.87 17.32
CA GLN A 74 -14.55 7.25 17.06
C GLN A 74 -15.89 7.34 16.33
N LEU A 75 -16.71 8.29 16.76
CA LEU A 75 -18.02 8.58 16.20
C LEU A 75 -18.21 10.09 16.01
N ASN A 76 -18.84 10.48 14.91
CA ASN A 76 -19.26 11.87 14.75
C ASN A 76 -20.44 12.18 15.69
N ALA A 77 -20.57 13.44 16.14
CA ALA A 77 -21.74 13.86 16.89
C ALA A 77 -23.03 13.56 16.08
N GLY A 78 -24.01 12.93 16.73
CA GLY A 78 -25.23 12.44 16.09
C GLY A 78 -25.13 11.04 15.47
N GLU A 79 -23.95 10.44 15.34
CA GLU A 79 -23.80 9.04 14.90
C GLU A 79 -24.30 8.08 15.99
N THR A 80 -24.94 6.98 15.59
CA THR A 80 -25.61 6.05 16.51
C THR A 80 -24.92 4.68 16.59
N LEU A 81 -24.95 4.07 17.77
CA LEU A 81 -24.54 2.67 18.01
C LEU A 81 -25.72 1.85 18.50
N GLU A 82 -25.77 0.59 18.13
CA GLU A 82 -26.61 -0.39 18.80
C GLU A 82 -25.77 -1.13 19.85
N LEU A 83 -26.24 -1.10 21.09
CA LEU A 83 -25.71 -1.94 22.17
C LEU A 83 -26.70 -3.07 22.43
N ALA A 84 -26.18 -4.28 22.64
CA ALA A 84 -27.01 -5.44 22.97
C ALA A 84 -26.48 -6.21 24.18
N CYS A 85 -27.41 -6.75 24.98
CA CYS A 85 -27.16 -7.60 26.15
C CYS A 85 -28.17 -8.76 26.17
N GLN A 86 -27.71 -9.99 26.43
CA GLN A 86 -28.57 -11.17 26.47
C GLN A 86 -29.76 -11.04 27.44
N ASN A 87 -29.46 -10.61 28.68
CA ASN A 87 -30.42 -10.55 29.79
C ASN A 87 -30.66 -9.11 30.30
N GLY A 88 -30.35 -8.13 29.45
CA GLY A 88 -30.62 -6.72 29.70
C GLY A 88 -29.43 -5.90 30.20
N PHE A 89 -29.62 -4.57 30.28
CA PHE A 89 -28.64 -3.63 30.81
C PHE A 89 -28.85 -3.40 32.31
N ALA A 90 -27.78 -3.12 33.04
CA ALA A 90 -27.84 -2.82 34.47
C ALA A 90 -28.69 -1.58 34.78
N LEU A 91 -28.56 -0.52 33.96
CA LEU A 91 -29.37 0.70 34.08
C LEU A 91 -30.77 0.58 33.45
N PHE A 92 -30.94 -0.32 32.48
CA PHE A 92 -32.20 -0.52 31.75
C PHE A 92 -32.62 -1.99 31.80
N PRO A 93 -32.97 -2.49 33.00
CA PRO A 93 -33.38 -3.88 33.15
C PRO A 93 -34.60 -4.17 32.26
N GLY A 94 -34.55 -5.26 31.51
CA GLY A 94 -35.60 -5.66 30.55
C GLY A 94 -35.42 -5.15 29.11
N LYS A 95 -34.43 -4.29 28.82
CA LYS A 95 -34.05 -3.94 27.44
C LYS A 95 -32.85 -4.77 27.00
N THR A 96 -33.00 -5.61 25.98
CA THR A 96 -31.91 -6.47 25.47
C THR A 96 -31.16 -5.86 24.28
N SER A 97 -31.69 -4.81 23.68
CA SER A 97 -31.03 -3.98 22.67
C SER A 97 -31.48 -2.52 22.83
N ILE A 98 -30.53 -1.59 22.70
CA ILE A 98 -30.75 -0.14 22.76
C ILE A 98 -29.93 0.55 21.67
N ILE A 99 -30.42 1.69 21.17
CA ILE A 99 -29.69 2.56 20.25
C ILE A 99 -29.30 3.82 20.99
N ILE A 100 -28.01 4.11 21.04
CA ILE A 100 -27.44 5.28 21.71
C ILE A 100 -26.86 6.24 20.68
N THR A 101 -26.92 7.54 20.94
CA THR A 101 -26.46 8.58 20.01
C THR A 101 -25.25 9.30 20.57
N CYS A 102 -24.18 9.42 19.79
CA CYS A 102 -23.00 10.18 20.18
C CYS A 102 -23.37 11.66 20.38
N VAL A 103 -22.93 12.24 21.52
CA VAL A 103 -23.07 13.67 21.78
C VAL A 103 -21.72 14.35 21.88
N ILE A 104 -20.89 13.98 22.86
CA ILE A 104 -19.56 14.59 23.08
C ILE A 104 -18.65 13.67 23.91
N ASN A 105 -17.37 13.56 23.54
CA ASN A 105 -16.37 12.77 24.28
C ASN A 105 -16.81 11.32 24.53
N ASP A 106 -17.06 10.91 25.77
CA ASP A 106 -17.56 9.57 26.11
C ASP A 106 -19.06 9.55 26.44
N GLN A 107 -19.78 10.65 26.20
CA GLN A 107 -21.18 10.83 26.57
C GLN A 107 -22.12 10.55 25.40
N PHE A 108 -23.12 9.72 25.67
CA PHE A 108 -24.12 9.30 24.70
C PHE A 108 -25.53 9.60 25.20
N ASN A 109 -26.39 10.00 24.28
CA ASN A 109 -27.80 10.19 24.55
C ASN A 109 -28.55 8.86 24.39
N TYR A 110 -29.31 8.48 25.42
CA TYR A 110 -30.32 7.43 25.37
C TYR A 110 -31.56 7.90 26.14
N ASP A 111 -32.72 7.88 25.49
CA ASP A 111 -34.01 8.33 26.07
C ASP A 111 -33.95 9.72 26.73
N SER A 112 -33.31 10.68 26.05
CA SER A 112 -33.08 12.06 26.52
C SER A 112 -32.16 12.19 27.75
N GLN A 113 -31.41 11.14 28.10
CA GLN A 113 -30.42 11.16 29.17
C GLN A 113 -29.00 11.05 28.60
N MET A 114 -28.09 11.85 29.15
CA MET A 114 -26.66 11.82 28.85
C MET A 114 -25.97 10.83 29.78
N ILE A 115 -25.38 9.78 29.20
CA ILE A 115 -24.79 8.66 29.93
C ILE A 115 -23.39 8.39 29.38
N ALA A 116 -22.42 8.20 30.27
CA ALA A 116 -21.07 7.83 29.85
C ALA A 116 -21.08 6.41 29.26
N PHE A 117 -20.30 6.17 28.21
CA PHE A 117 -20.31 4.89 27.50
C PHE A 117 -20.09 3.69 28.44
N ARG A 118 -19.21 3.85 29.44
CA ARG A 118 -18.86 2.84 30.45
C ARG A 118 -20.04 2.34 31.30
N ASP A 119 -21.11 3.13 31.40
CA ASP A 119 -22.26 2.84 32.27
C ASP A 119 -23.33 1.97 31.59
N PHE A 120 -23.21 1.73 30.27
CA PHE A 120 -24.08 0.80 29.52
C PHE A 120 -23.69 -0.68 29.72
N ALA A 121 -23.39 -1.09 30.96
CA ALA A 121 -23.03 -2.46 31.29
C ALA A 121 -24.23 -3.41 31.17
N CYS A 122 -23.99 -4.64 30.73
CA CYS A 122 -24.96 -5.72 30.83
C CYS A 122 -25.14 -6.16 32.28
N THR A 123 -26.26 -6.81 32.59
CA THR A 123 -26.49 -7.43 33.89
C THR A 123 -25.53 -8.60 34.17
N GLU A 124 -25.06 -9.27 33.12
CA GLU A 124 -24.11 -10.39 33.20
C GLU A 124 -23.28 -10.54 31.91
N ASN A 125 -22.24 -11.39 31.96
CA ASN A 125 -21.42 -11.67 30.78
C ASN A 125 -22.23 -12.47 29.75
N TRP A 126 -22.22 -12.01 28.51
CA TRP A 126 -22.87 -12.71 27.41
C TRP A 126 -22.01 -13.86 26.89
N LEU A 127 -22.51 -15.10 27.03
CA LEU A 127 -21.92 -16.28 26.41
C LEU A 127 -22.32 -16.42 24.93
N SER A 128 -21.34 -16.67 24.05
CA SER A 128 -21.60 -16.91 22.64
C SER A 128 -22.33 -18.24 22.41
N SER A 129 -22.86 -18.42 21.21
CA SER A 129 -23.50 -19.64 20.74
C SER A 129 -22.84 -20.13 19.46
N ALA A 130 -22.90 -21.44 19.24
CA ALA A 130 -22.46 -22.07 18.00
C ALA A 130 -23.65 -22.75 17.31
N ARG A 131 -23.79 -22.58 15.99
CA ARG A 131 -24.88 -23.18 15.21
C ARG A 131 -24.38 -23.87 13.94
N ARG A 132 -24.90 -25.06 13.67
CA ARG A 132 -24.64 -25.81 12.43
C ARG A 132 -25.30 -25.09 11.25
N THR A 133 -24.66 -25.13 10.09
CA THR A 133 -25.24 -24.65 8.83
C THR A 133 -25.51 -25.83 7.89
N ALA A 134 -26.20 -25.56 6.78
CA ALA A 134 -26.35 -26.55 5.70
C ALA A 134 -25.07 -26.67 4.83
N GLN A 135 -24.12 -25.76 4.98
CA GLN A 135 -22.92 -25.72 4.14
C GLN A 135 -21.94 -26.81 4.54
N ARG A 136 -21.47 -27.54 3.52
CA ARG A 136 -20.40 -28.53 3.67
C ARG A 136 -19.05 -27.89 3.38
N CYS A 137 -18.01 -28.45 3.97
CA CYS A 137 -16.62 -28.06 3.76
C CYS A 137 -15.76 -29.30 3.50
N PHE A 138 -14.46 -29.19 3.72
CA PHE A 138 -13.48 -30.23 3.40
C PHE A 138 -13.92 -31.61 3.92
N ASN A 139 -13.77 -32.64 3.08
CA ASN A 139 -14.09 -34.03 3.40
C ASN A 139 -15.55 -34.28 3.87
N GLY A 140 -16.50 -33.46 3.42
CA GLY A 140 -17.91 -33.61 3.80
C GLY A 140 -18.25 -33.12 5.21
N ALA A 141 -17.30 -32.49 5.91
CA ALA A 141 -17.50 -31.83 7.18
C ALA A 141 -18.52 -30.67 7.08
N THR A 142 -18.94 -30.11 8.21
CA THR A 142 -20.00 -29.09 8.29
C THR A 142 -19.42 -27.74 8.69
N ILE A 143 -19.89 -26.66 8.06
CA ILE A 143 -19.62 -25.31 8.54
C ILE A 143 -20.48 -25.02 9.78
N VAL A 144 -19.84 -24.64 10.87
CA VAL A 144 -20.44 -24.19 12.13
C VAL A 144 -20.09 -22.72 12.33
N GLU A 145 -21.10 -21.89 12.62
CA GLU A 145 -20.90 -20.46 12.89
C GLU A 145 -20.87 -20.23 14.41
N ILE A 146 -19.92 -19.43 14.89
CA ILE A 146 -19.86 -18.96 16.29
C ILE A 146 -20.20 -17.46 16.32
N GLY A 147 -21.13 -17.08 17.19
CA GLY A 147 -21.67 -15.72 17.26
C GLY A 147 -22.62 -15.52 18.44
N PHE A 148 -23.55 -14.57 18.31
CA PHE A 148 -24.49 -14.20 19.37
C PHE A 148 -25.92 -14.16 18.86
N ASN A 149 -26.90 -14.62 19.66
CA ASN A 149 -28.32 -14.57 19.27
C ASN A 149 -28.92 -13.22 19.64
N VAL A 150 -29.18 -12.34 18.67
CA VAL A 150 -29.77 -11.00 18.88
C VAL A 150 -31.16 -10.93 18.26
N GLY A 151 -32.15 -11.50 18.93
CA GLY A 151 -33.47 -11.71 18.32
C GLY A 151 -33.35 -12.65 17.11
N PRO A 152 -33.79 -12.27 15.89
CA PRO A 152 -33.62 -13.08 14.68
C PRO A 152 -32.21 -12.99 14.06
N ARG A 153 -31.39 -12.04 14.52
CA ARG A 153 -30.05 -11.75 14.00
C ARG A 153 -28.99 -12.62 14.67
N PHE A 154 -27.89 -12.83 13.97
CA PHE A 154 -26.74 -13.59 14.47
C PHE A 154 -25.43 -12.91 14.09
N PRO A 155 -24.99 -11.89 14.86
CA PRO A 155 -23.66 -11.31 14.73
C PRO A 155 -22.59 -12.40 14.90
N LYS A 156 -22.05 -12.82 13.76
CA LYS A 156 -21.06 -13.90 13.65
C LYS A 156 -19.65 -13.35 13.81
N ILE A 157 -18.78 -14.13 14.43
CA ILE A 157 -17.35 -13.81 14.53
C ILE A 157 -16.44 -14.83 13.84
N LEU A 158 -16.88 -16.09 13.70
CA LEU A 158 -16.07 -17.19 13.22
C LEU A 158 -16.92 -18.18 12.41
N ASP A 159 -16.38 -18.62 11.27
CA ASP A 159 -16.80 -19.86 10.61
C ASP A 159 -15.82 -20.98 10.96
N VAL A 160 -16.31 -22.18 11.24
CA VAL A 160 -15.51 -23.36 11.56
C VAL A 160 -15.90 -24.51 10.64
N CYS A 161 -14.93 -25.14 9.98
CA CYS A 161 -15.12 -26.41 9.29
C CYS A 161 -14.90 -27.58 10.26
N HIS A 162 -15.99 -28.14 10.79
CA HIS A 162 -15.96 -29.16 11.84
C HIS A 162 -16.45 -30.52 11.32
N ASP A 163 -15.65 -31.56 11.55
CA ASP A 163 -15.99 -32.95 11.27
C ASP A 163 -16.51 -33.64 12.54
N GLU A 164 -17.80 -33.97 12.55
CA GLU A 164 -18.47 -34.61 13.70
C GLU A 164 -18.14 -36.11 13.86
N VAL A 165 -17.46 -36.73 12.89
CA VAL A 165 -17.04 -38.13 12.96
C VAL A 165 -15.66 -38.25 13.60
N THR A 166 -14.72 -37.42 13.15
CA THR A 166 -13.33 -37.42 13.62
C THR A 166 -13.08 -36.42 14.75
N PHE A 167 -14.01 -35.49 14.98
CA PHE A 167 -13.88 -34.35 15.89
C PHE A 167 -12.78 -33.36 15.51
N ASP A 168 -12.36 -33.40 14.25
CA ASP A 168 -11.34 -32.51 13.73
C ASP A 168 -11.93 -31.16 13.31
N ASN A 169 -11.20 -30.09 13.62
CA ASN A 169 -11.48 -28.74 13.14
C ASN A 169 -10.47 -28.44 12.00
N HIS A 170 -10.93 -28.52 10.76
CA HIS A 170 -10.04 -28.42 9.58
C HIS A 170 -9.49 -27.02 9.38
N TYR A 171 -10.37 -26.03 9.43
CA TYR A 171 -10.02 -24.62 9.37
C TYR A 171 -11.10 -23.76 10.04
N VAL A 172 -10.72 -22.55 10.37
CA VAL A 172 -11.59 -21.47 10.81
C VAL A 172 -11.36 -20.23 9.94
N VAL A 173 -12.40 -19.43 9.76
CA VAL A 173 -12.33 -18.20 8.96
C VAL A 173 -12.77 -17.01 9.80
N HIS A 174 -11.95 -15.96 9.77
CA HIS A 174 -12.23 -14.63 10.33
C HIS A 174 -11.53 -13.56 9.48
N GLU A 175 -11.54 -12.31 9.94
CA GLU A 175 -10.93 -11.20 9.21
C GLU A 175 -10.03 -10.36 10.13
N PHE A 176 -8.99 -9.79 9.51
CA PHE A 176 -8.26 -8.67 10.09
C PHE A 176 -8.53 -7.39 9.32
N THR A 177 -8.66 -6.33 10.09
CA THR A 177 -8.65 -4.93 9.71
C THR A 177 -7.55 -4.24 10.52
N PRO A 178 -7.19 -2.98 10.23
CA PRO A 178 -6.23 -2.24 11.04
C PRO A 178 -6.59 -2.17 12.52
N ALA A 179 -7.89 -2.23 12.85
CA ALA A 179 -8.38 -2.17 14.23
C ALA A 179 -7.98 -3.36 15.10
N ASN A 180 -7.66 -4.51 14.51
CA ASN A 180 -7.33 -5.73 15.27
C ASN A 180 -6.03 -5.58 16.07
N ASP A 181 -5.08 -4.74 15.63
CA ASP A 181 -3.86 -4.41 16.39
C ASP A 181 -4.17 -3.58 17.67
N GLY A 182 -5.30 -2.87 17.67
CA GLY A 182 -5.83 -2.12 18.82
C GLY A 182 -6.82 -2.90 19.69
N PHE A 183 -6.75 -4.24 19.70
CA PHE A 183 -7.66 -5.10 20.45
C PHE A 183 -7.64 -4.81 21.97
N GLN A 184 -8.75 -5.11 22.62
CA GLN A 184 -8.93 -4.89 24.06
C GLN A 184 -7.97 -5.76 24.90
N GLN A 185 -7.24 -5.13 25.81
CA GLN A 185 -6.31 -5.81 26.71
C GLN A 185 -6.96 -6.18 28.05
N GLY A 186 -6.39 -7.16 28.75
CA GLY A 186 -6.78 -7.50 30.13
C GLY A 186 -8.19 -8.05 30.31
N VAL A 187 -8.79 -8.65 29.25
CA VAL A 187 -10.09 -9.33 29.38
C VAL A 187 -9.91 -10.66 30.13
N PRO A 188 -10.71 -10.95 31.18
CA PRO A 188 -10.67 -12.23 31.88
C PRO A 188 -10.94 -13.41 30.94
N ARG A 189 -10.22 -14.53 31.13
CA ARG A 189 -10.37 -15.73 30.30
C ARG A 189 -11.49 -16.61 30.83
N PRO A 190 -12.46 -17.03 30.00
CA PRO A 190 -13.49 -17.98 30.40
C PRO A 190 -12.98 -19.43 30.40
N GLY A 191 -13.82 -20.37 30.84
CA GLY A 191 -13.61 -21.79 30.60
C GLY A 191 -13.84 -22.16 29.14
N TRP A 192 -13.47 -23.37 28.75
CA TRP A 192 -13.71 -23.88 27.40
C TRP A 192 -15.09 -24.53 27.26
N TYR A 193 -15.74 -24.33 26.12
CA TYR A 193 -17.08 -24.82 25.82
C TYR A 193 -17.04 -25.85 24.69
N GLN A 194 -17.62 -27.04 24.91
CA GLN A 194 -17.70 -28.09 23.88
C GLN A 194 -19.08 -28.17 23.20
N GLY A 195 -20.15 -27.72 23.87
CA GLY A 195 -21.52 -27.89 23.39
C GLY A 195 -21.88 -29.36 23.15
N ASP A 196 -22.74 -29.60 22.15
CA ASP A 196 -23.15 -30.93 21.70
C ASP A 196 -22.28 -31.49 20.55
N PHE A 197 -21.20 -30.79 20.17
CA PHE A 197 -20.36 -31.12 19.01
C PHE A 197 -19.41 -32.30 19.24
N TYR A 198 -19.21 -32.72 20.49
CA TYR A 198 -18.29 -33.80 20.88
C TYR A 198 -19.03 -34.91 21.67
N PRO A 199 -20.03 -35.59 21.07
CA PRO A 199 -20.84 -36.58 21.77
C PRO A 199 -20.01 -37.76 22.28
N GLY A 200 -20.29 -38.17 23.52
CA GLY A 200 -19.64 -39.33 24.15
C GLY A 200 -18.19 -39.11 24.57
N VAL A 201 -17.66 -37.88 24.50
CA VAL A 201 -16.29 -37.55 24.89
C VAL A 201 -16.27 -36.30 25.77
N ASN A 202 -15.53 -36.38 26.88
CA ASN A 202 -15.15 -35.19 27.64
C ASN A 202 -13.90 -34.58 26.99
N ILE A 203 -14.10 -33.72 25.98
CA ILE A 203 -13.01 -33.18 25.16
C ILE A 203 -11.97 -32.45 26.02
N ASN A 204 -12.42 -31.75 27.07
CA ASN A 204 -11.53 -31.02 27.98
C ASN A 204 -10.63 -31.95 28.80
N GLY A 205 -11.14 -33.12 29.19
CA GLY A 205 -10.39 -34.12 29.95
C GLY A 205 -9.21 -34.71 29.16
N LEU A 206 -9.34 -34.80 27.83
CA LEU A 206 -8.28 -35.33 26.95
C LEU A 206 -6.98 -34.52 27.01
N TYR A 207 -7.08 -33.22 27.30
CA TYR A 207 -5.94 -32.31 27.38
C TYR A 207 -5.19 -32.38 28.71
N THR A 208 -5.62 -33.19 29.68
CA THR A 208 -4.83 -33.37 30.90
C THR A 208 -3.57 -34.20 30.60
N VAL A 209 -2.46 -33.86 31.26
CA VAL A 209 -1.17 -34.57 31.08
C VAL A 209 -1.32 -36.08 31.33
N ASN A 210 -2.11 -36.47 32.33
CA ASN A 210 -2.33 -37.88 32.66
C ASN A 210 -3.11 -38.62 31.56
N THR A 211 -4.17 -38.02 31.02
CA THR A 211 -4.92 -38.61 29.90
C THR A 211 -4.08 -38.68 28.63
N GLN A 212 -3.29 -37.64 28.33
CA GLN A 212 -2.35 -37.65 27.21
C GLN A 212 -1.33 -38.79 27.35
N ARG A 213 -0.71 -38.94 28.52
CA ARG A 213 0.25 -40.02 28.78
C ARG A 213 -0.37 -41.40 28.62
N ALA A 214 -1.56 -41.62 29.17
CA ALA A 214 -2.27 -42.89 29.04
C ALA A 214 -2.58 -43.21 27.57
N THR A 215 -3.09 -42.24 26.83
CA THR A 215 -3.45 -42.40 25.41
C THR A 215 -2.21 -42.65 24.54
N VAL A 216 -1.16 -41.86 24.73
CA VAL A 216 0.12 -42.04 24.00
C VAL A 216 0.79 -43.36 24.37
N ALA A 217 0.69 -43.82 25.62
CA ALA A 217 1.21 -45.12 26.04
C ALA A 217 0.49 -46.27 25.31
N THR A 218 -0.82 -46.17 25.13
CA THR A 218 -1.59 -47.13 24.31
C THR A 218 -1.13 -47.14 22.86
N ILE A 219 -0.92 -45.96 22.25
CA ILE A 219 -0.47 -45.85 20.85
C ILE A 219 0.94 -46.43 20.65
N LEU A 220 1.87 -46.12 21.57
CA LEU A 220 3.27 -46.49 21.44
C LEU A 220 3.62 -47.84 22.09
N GLY A 221 2.67 -48.47 22.79
CA GLY A 221 2.88 -49.71 23.55
C GLY A 221 3.83 -49.56 24.74
N SER A 222 4.07 -48.34 25.23
CA SER A 222 5.05 -48.08 26.31
C SER A 222 4.71 -46.83 27.14
N GLN A 223 4.50 -47.04 28.45
CA GLN A 223 4.25 -45.96 29.40
C GLN A 223 5.50 -45.11 29.66
N SER A 224 6.70 -45.72 29.68
CA SER A 224 7.95 -44.97 29.88
C SER A 224 8.18 -44.01 28.72
N ARG A 225 7.98 -44.47 27.49
CA ARG A 225 8.09 -43.63 26.29
C ARG A 225 7.08 -42.49 26.29
N ALA A 226 5.83 -42.76 26.68
CA ALA A 226 4.82 -41.73 26.80
C ALA A 226 5.17 -40.67 27.86
N ASN A 227 5.79 -41.06 28.97
CA ASN A 227 6.23 -40.13 30.01
C ASN A 227 7.43 -39.26 29.58
N GLU A 228 8.29 -39.76 28.69
CA GLU A 228 9.39 -38.98 28.09
C GLU A 228 8.88 -37.92 27.12
N LEU A 229 7.89 -38.27 26.30
CA LEU A 229 7.30 -37.40 25.28
C LEU A 229 6.32 -36.39 25.89
N VAL A 230 5.49 -36.82 26.85
CA VAL A 230 4.53 -35.96 27.56
C VAL A 230 5.02 -35.78 28.98
N GLN A 231 5.57 -34.60 29.27
CA GLN A 231 6.22 -34.30 30.54
C GLN A 231 5.24 -33.56 31.47
N GLY A 232 5.26 -32.23 31.52
CA GLY A 232 4.40 -31.53 32.46
C GLY A 232 4.19 -30.07 32.13
N THR A 233 3.37 -29.43 32.95
CA THR A 233 3.08 -28.00 32.83
C THR A 233 4.31 -27.13 33.11
N ASP A 234 5.22 -27.61 33.95
CA ASP A 234 6.39 -26.84 34.43
C ASP A 234 7.42 -26.57 33.32
N ASN A 235 7.46 -27.43 32.29
CA ASN A 235 8.38 -27.29 31.16
C ASN A 235 7.67 -27.12 29.80
N GLY A 236 6.33 -27.07 29.78
CA GLY A 236 5.56 -26.83 28.57
C GLY A 236 5.56 -27.97 27.56
N ILE A 237 6.01 -29.18 27.92
CA ILE A 237 6.05 -30.34 27.02
C ILE A 237 4.79 -31.19 27.22
N PHE A 238 3.67 -30.67 26.74
CA PHE A 238 2.36 -31.32 26.67
C PHE A 238 1.54 -30.65 25.56
N MET A 239 0.49 -31.32 25.07
CA MET A 239 -0.43 -30.71 24.10
C MET A 239 -1.49 -29.88 24.84
N ALA A 240 -1.50 -28.58 24.59
CA ALA A 240 -2.53 -27.66 25.03
C ALA A 240 -3.70 -27.57 24.03
N ARG A 241 -4.75 -26.87 24.46
CA ARG A 241 -5.89 -26.45 23.63
C ARG A 241 -5.44 -25.26 22.77
N GLY A 242 -4.69 -25.56 21.71
CA GLY A 242 -4.18 -24.56 20.80
C GLY A 242 -5.32 -23.90 20.04
N HIS A 243 -5.45 -22.58 20.16
CA HIS A 243 -6.44 -21.84 19.38
C HIS A 243 -6.07 -21.89 17.88
N ILE A 244 -7.06 -22.04 17.01
CA ILE A 244 -6.86 -21.94 15.56
C ILE A 244 -6.98 -20.47 15.10
N ALA A 245 -8.01 -19.76 15.57
CA ALA A 245 -8.06 -18.30 15.59
C ALA A 245 -7.76 -17.81 17.01
N ALA A 246 -6.71 -17.01 17.17
CA ALA A 246 -6.23 -16.60 18.48
C ALA A 246 -7.26 -15.72 19.18
N ARG A 247 -7.31 -15.77 20.51
CA ARG A 247 -8.14 -14.84 21.28
C ARG A 247 -7.84 -13.39 20.92
N ALA A 248 -6.56 -13.03 20.82
CA ALA A 248 -6.10 -11.68 20.50
C ALA A 248 -6.42 -11.25 19.06
N ASP A 249 -6.97 -12.13 18.22
CA ASP A 249 -7.40 -11.79 16.88
C ASP A 249 -8.71 -10.98 16.86
N PHE A 250 -9.40 -10.89 18.01
CA PHE A 250 -10.70 -10.24 18.16
C PHE A 250 -10.62 -8.99 19.06
N ILE A 251 -11.35 -7.94 18.66
CA ILE A 251 -11.20 -6.60 19.22
C ILE A 251 -11.88 -6.49 20.59
N TYR A 252 -13.13 -6.91 20.71
CA TYR A 252 -13.91 -6.75 21.94
C TYR A 252 -13.82 -7.97 22.85
N GLY A 253 -13.87 -7.76 24.16
CA GLY A 253 -13.84 -8.83 25.16
C GLY A 253 -14.92 -9.91 25.00
N THR A 254 -16.13 -9.54 24.59
CA THR A 254 -17.19 -10.51 24.23
C THR A 254 -16.75 -11.43 23.08
N GLN A 255 -16.13 -10.88 22.05
CA GLN A 255 -15.62 -11.64 20.90
C GLN A 255 -14.41 -12.50 21.29
N GLN A 256 -13.51 -11.98 22.12
CA GLN A 256 -12.37 -12.73 22.67
C GLN A 256 -12.83 -13.92 23.51
N ASN A 257 -13.88 -13.77 24.32
CA ASN A 257 -14.42 -14.87 25.11
C ASN A 257 -15.07 -15.93 24.23
N ALA A 258 -15.65 -15.51 23.10
CA ALA A 258 -16.27 -16.39 22.13
C ALA A 258 -15.28 -17.25 21.33
N THR A 259 -13.96 -17.07 21.47
CA THR A 259 -12.96 -17.96 20.85
C THR A 259 -12.72 -19.26 21.61
N PHE A 260 -13.22 -19.37 22.86
CA PHE A 260 -12.98 -20.51 23.77
C PHE A 260 -13.93 -21.71 23.53
N TRP A 261 -14.40 -21.89 22.30
CA TRP A 261 -15.07 -23.11 21.87
C TRP A 261 -14.03 -24.15 21.45
N PHE A 262 -14.21 -25.42 21.82
CA PHE A 262 -13.35 -26.49 21.31
C PHE A 262 -13.39 -26.62 19.78
N LEU A 263 -14.45 -26.11 19.14
CA LEU A 263 -14.55 -25.93 17.69
C LEU A 263 -13.44 -25.03 17.10
N ASN A 264 -12.85 -24.15 17.90
CA ASN A 264 -11.73 -23.28 17.51
C ASN A 264 -10.39 -23.76 18.11
N ALA A 265 -10.27 -25.05 18.42
CA ALA A 265 -9.05 -25.62 18.99
C ALA A 265 -8.61 -26.91 18.31
N ALA A 266 -7.31 -27.18 18.43
CA ALA A 266 -6.74 -28.49 18.14
C ALA A 266 -5.59 -28.78 19.14
N PRO A 267 -5.12 -30.05 19.24
CA PRO A 267 -3.95 -30.36 20.04
C PRO A 267 -2.71 -29.62 19.54
N GLN A 268 -2.06 -28.87 20.42
CA GLN A 268 -0.86 -28.08 20.07
C GLN A 268 0.19 -28.21 21.17
N TRP A 269 1.43 -28.55 20.84
CA TRP A 269 2.49 -28.56 21.84
C TRP A 269 2.65 -27.18 22.48
N GLN A 270 2.61 -27.10 23.81
CA GLN A 270 2.46 -25.84 24.53
C GLN A 270 3.64 -24.88 24.33
N ASN A 271 4.86 -25.40 24.20
CA ASN A 271 6.06 -24.62 23.89
C ASN A 271 6.08 -24.06 22.44
N PHE A 272 5.44 -24.74 21.49
CA PHE A 272 5.16 -24.19 20.15
C PHE A 272 4.05 -23.13 20.20
N ASN A 273 2.94 -23.44 20.89
CA ASN A 273 1.80 -22.54 21.09
C ASN A 273 2.22 -21.18 21.68
N ALA A 274 2.98 -21.21 22.78
CA ALA A 274 3.50 -20.00 23.46
C ALA A 274 4.83 -19.50 22.89
N GLY A 275 5.35 -20.14 21.84
CA GLY A 275 6.62 -19.84 21.20
C GLY A 275 6.43 -19.12 19.87
N ASN A 276 6.91 -19.74 18.79
CA ASN A 276 6.86 -19.14 17.46
C ASN A 276 5.43 -18.97 16.93
N TRP A 277 4.46 -19.78 17.37
CA TRP A 277 3.06 -19.60 16.94
C TRP A 277 2.45 -18.31 17.49
N GLU A 278 2.62 -18.02 18.78
CA GLU A 278 2.17 -16.76 19.39
C GLU A 278 2.82 -15.55 18.69
N ARG A 279 4.12 -15.64 18.38
CA ARG A 279 4.84 -14.59 17.65
C ARG A 279 4.24 -14.33 16.27
N ILE A 280 3.83 -15.38 15.55
CA ILE A 280 3.07 -15.27 14.29
C ILE A 280 1.74 -14.55 14.55
N GLU A 281 0.94 -15.04 15.49
CA GLU A 281 -0.38 -14.48 15.79
C GLU A 281 -0.33 -13.00 16.16
N SER A 282 0.66 -12.60 16.97
CA SER A 282 0.90 -11.21 17.36
C SER A 282 1.33 -10.35 16.18
N SER A 283 2.36 -10.79 15.43
CA SER A 283 2.97 -10.00 14.35
C SER A 283 2.01 -9.73 13.18
N VAL A 284 1.12 -10.66 12.87
CA VAL A 284 0.18 -10.52 11.74
C VAL A 284 -0.75 -9.33 11.90
N LYS A 285 -1.27 -9.08 13.11
CA LYS A 285 -2.18 -7.96 13.36
C LYS A 285 -1.49 -6.62 13.12
N SER A 286 -0.28 -6.47 13.67
CA SER A 286 0.54 -5.28 13.49
C SER A 286 0.94 -5.10 12.01
N PHE A 287 1.21 -6.18 11.27
CA PHE A 287 1.46 -6.10 9.82
C PHE A 287 0.24 -5.57 9.06
N VAL A 288 -0.96 -6.11 9.33
CA VAL A 288 -2.20 -5.68 8.68
C VAL A 288 -2.49 -4.20 8.97
N ALA A 289 -2.30 -3.78 10.23
CA ALA A 289 -2.42 -2.38 10.64
C ALA A 289 -1.40 -1.47 9.96
N MET A 290 -0.13 -1.85 9.97
CA MET A 290 0.97 -1.07 9.37
C MET A 290 0.80 -0.89 7.85
N ARG A 291 0.28 -1.91 7.17
CA ARG A 291 -0.03 -1.86 5.74
C ARG A 291 -1.37 -1.19 5.43
N ASN A 292 -2.19 -0.92 6.45
CA ASN A 292 -3.54 -0.39 6.31
C ASN A 292 -4.40 -1.20 5.33
N ILE A 293 -4.35 -2.53 5.45
CA ILE A 293 -5.08 -3.46 4.58
C ILE A 293 -6.18 -4.19 5.36
N ARG A 294 -7.09 -4.84 4.63
CA ARG A 294 -8.01 -5.84 5.16
C ARG A 294 -7.61 -7.18 4.60
N VAL A 295 -7.55 -8.21 5.44
CA VAL A 295 -7.27 -9.57 5.00
C VAL A 295 -8.29 -10.54 5.55
N ARG A 296 -8.73 -11.46 4.70
CA ARG A 296 -9.46 -12.65 5.12
C ARG A 296 -8.45 -13.67 5.62
N VAL A 297 -8.71 -14.23 6.80
CA VAL A 297 -7.79 -15.11 7.51
C VAL A 297 -8.36 -16.51 7.55
N TYR A 298 -7.61 -17.46 7.01
CA TYR A 298 -7.91 -18.89 7.14
C TYR A 298 -6.87 -19.50 8.08
N GLY A 299 -7.28 -19.82 9.30
CA GLY A 299 -6.45 -20.57 10.25
C GLY A 299 -6.82 -22.04 10.17
N GLY A 300 -5.88 -22.97 10.27
CA GLY A 300 -6.22 -24.38 10.25
C GLY A 300 -5.09 -25.31 10.65
N THR A 301 -5.38 -26.60 10.52
CA THR A 301 -4.44 -27.68 10.84
C THR A 301 -4.34 -28.68 9.70
N TRP A 302 -3.18 -29.31 9.53
CA TRP A 302 -2.98 -30.32 8.49
C TRP A 302 -2.15 -31.52 8.99
N GLY A 303 -2.44 -32.70 8.43
CA GLY A 303 -1.76 -33.95 8.73
C GLY A 303 -2.00 -34.48 10.16
N VAL A 304 -1.32 -35.58 10.50
CA VAL A 304 -1.25 -36.13 11.86
C VAL A 304 0.21 -36.34 12.23
N GLN A 305 0.69 -35.72 13.31
CA GLN A 305 2.07 -35.88 13.73
C GLN A 305 2.34 -37.33 14.15
N THR A 306 3.59 -37.76 14.03
CA THR A 306 4.02 -39.09 14.45
C THR A 306 5.08 -39.02 15.54
N GLN A 307 5.12 -40.07 16.36
CA GLN A 307 6.18 -40.29 17.34
C GLN A 307 6.69 -41.73 17.22
N ALA A 308 8.00 -41.91 17.36
CA ALA A 308 8.62 -43.22 17.34
C ALA A 308 8.25 -44.03 18.61
N ASN A 309 7.83 -45.27 18.40
CA ASN A 309 7.64 -46.26 19.47
C ASN A 309 9.00 -46.79 19.98
N GLY A 310 8.97 -47.76 20.91
CA GLY A 310 10.20 -48.36 21.47
C GLY A 310 11.09 -49.10 20.47
N ASN A 311 10.58 -49.44 19.28
CA ASN A 311 11.31 -50.10 18.20
C ASN A 311 11.81 -49.13 17.12
N GLY A 312 11.47 -47.83 17.24
CA GLY A 312 11.77 -46.82 16.23
C GLY A 312 10.69 -46.62 15.16
N ASP A 313 9.58 -47.39 15.18
CA ASP A 313 8.50 -47.23 14.22
C ASP A 313 7.64 -46.02 14.56
N HIS A 314 7.38 -45.16 13.56
CA HIS A 314 6.57 -43.96 13.75
C HIS A 314 5.08 -44.27 13.77
N GLN A 315 4.41 -43.89 14.86
CA GLN A 315 2.97 -44.05 15.06
C GLN A 315 2.27 -42.69 15.06
N GLN A 316 1.09 -42.60 14.44
CA GLN A 316 0.28 -41.39 14.41
C GLN A 316 -0.37 -41.11 15.78
N ILE A 317 -0.37 -39.85 16.19
CA ILE A 317 -0.86 -39.44 17.51
C ILE A 317 -2.28 -38.86 17.44
N PHE A 318 -3.16 -39.39 18.30
CA PHE A 318 -4.54 -38.97 18.50
C PHE A 318 -4.80 -38.83 20.00
N LEU A 319 -5.75 -37.97 20.40
CA LEU A 319 -6.13 -37.83 21.80
C LEU A 319 -7.33 -38.69 22.21
N ASP A 320 -8.02 -39.33 21.26
CA ASP A 320 -9.18 -40.16 21.56
C ASP A 320 -9.38 -41.32 20.56
N PHE A 321 -10.00 -42.38 21.05
CA PHE A 321 -10.48 -43.51 20.25
C PHE A 321 -11.93 -43.80 20.64
N ASP A 322 -12.83 -43.99 19.66
CA ASP A 322 -14.18 -44.47 19.95
C ASP A 322 -14.16 -45.94 20.41
N ALA A 323 -15.32 -46.46 20.84
CA ALA A 323 -15.45 -47.83 21.32
C ALA A 323 -15.08 -48.91 20.27
N ASN A 324 -15.04 -48.56 18.98
CA ASN A 324 -14.63 -49.44 17.89
C ASN A 324 -13.16 -49.21 17.47
N GLY A 325 -12.41 -48.39 18.21
CA GLY A 325 -11.03 -48.04 17.90
C GLY A 325 -10.88 -46.99 16.80
N ARG A 326 -11.95 -46.29 16.40
CA ARG A 326 -11.83 -45.18 15.44
C ARG A 326 -11.08 -44.02 16.10
N ARG A 327 -10.05 -43.57 15.43
CA ARG A 327 -9.24 -42.41 15.82
C ARG A 327 -10.05 -41.12 15.75
N ARG A 328 -10.05 -40.33 16.84
CA ARG A 328 -10.69 -39.02 16.93
C ARG A 328 -9.74 -38.01 17.57
N VAL A 329 -9.95 -36.72 17.33
CA VAL A 329 -9.14 -35.61 17.88
C VAL A 329 -7.66 -35.79 17.51
N ARG A 330 -7.34 -35.61 16.22
CA ARG A 330 -5.96 -35.81 15.74
C ARG A 330 -5.01 -34.78 16.36
N ALA A 331 -3.79 -35.19 16.67
CA ALA A 331 -2.71 -34.24 16.93
C ALA A 331 -2.08 -33.84 15.58
N PRO A 332 -2.28 -32.61 15.08
CA PRO A 332 -1.91 -32.25 13.71
C PRO A 332 -0.39 -32.16 13.52
N MET A 333 0.09 -32.37 12.27
CA MET A 333 1.50 -32.16 11.90
C MET A 333 1.86 -30.68 11.91
N VAL A 334 1.00 -29.84 11.35
CA VAL A 334 1.23 -28.40 11.24
C VAL A 334 -0.03 -27.59 11.56
N TYR A 335 0.21 -26.38 12.05
CA TYR A 335 -0.76 -25.30 12.03
C TYR A 335 -0.41 -24.38 10.86
N TYR A 336 -1.43 -23.82 10.22
CA TYR A 336 -1.25 -22.81 9.19
C TYR A 336 -2.17 -21.63 9.40
N LYS A 337 -1.72 -20.45 8.95
CA LYS A 337 -2.51 -19.23 8.86
C LYS A 337 -2.27 -18.60 7.49
N ILE A 338 -3.33 -18.54 6.69
CA ILE A 338 -3.33 -17.89 5.37
C ILE A 338 -3.91 -16.50 5.53
N LEU A 339 -3.17 -15.48 5.08
CA LEU A 339 -3.66 -14.11 4.96
C LEU A 339 -3.94 -13.86 3.49
N HIS A 340 -5.20 -13.60 3.15
CA HIS A 340 -5.62 -13.29 1.80
C HIS A 340 -6.10 -11.85 1.72
N ASN A 341 -5.34 -11.00 1.03
CA ASN A 341 -5.76 -9.66 0.67
C ASN A 341 -6.53 -9.73 -0.65
N GLU A 342 -7.86 -9.88 -0.54
CA GLU A 342 -8.76 -10.01 -1.68
C GLU A 342 -8.68 -8.80 -2.63
N ALA A 343 -8.41 -7.59 -2.11
CA ALA A 343 -8.34 -6.37 -2.93
C ALA A 343 -7.15 -6.36 -3.90
N GLN A 344 -6.05 -7.00 -3.52
CA GLN A 344 -4.81 -7.04 -4.30
C GLN A 344 -4.52 -8.44 -4.86
N ASN A 345 -5.45 -9.40 -4.66
CA ASN A 345 -5.28 -10.82 -4.97
C ASN A 345 -3.89 -11.35 -4.54
N SER A 346 -3.46 -10.97 -3.34
CA SER A 346 -2.16 -11.32 -2.78
C SER A 346 -2.34 -12.07 -1.47
N GLY A 347 -1.38 -12.92 -1.13
CA GLY A 347 -1.46 -13.67 0.12
C GLY A 347 -0.15 -14.28 0.55
N ILE A 348 -0.15 -14.71 1.79
CA ILE A 348 0.97 -15.40 2.43
C ILE A 348 0.44 -16.52 3.29
N VAL A 349 1.15 -17.65 3.29
CA VAL A 349 0.88 -18.77 4.18
C VAL A 349 1.96 -18.80 5.24
N LEU A 350 1.57 -18.74 6.51
CA LEU A 350 2.45 -18.91 7.66
C LEU A 350 2.20 -20.30 8.23
N ILE A 351 3.26 -21.08 8.46
CA ILE A 351 3.17 -22.50 8.78
C ILE A 351 4.05 -22.77 10.00
N GLY A 352 3.48 -23.44 11.01
CA GLY A 352 4.20 -23.88 12.21
C GLY A 352 4.16 -25.40 12.34
N VAL A 353 5.30 -26.01 12.61
CA VAL A 353 5.45 -27.45 12.80
C VAL A 353 5.07 -27.82 14.23
N ASN A 354 3.99 -28.58 14.37
CA ASN A 354 3.45 -29.03 15.66
C ASN A 354 4.06 -30.38 16.08
N ASN A 355 5.39 -30.44 16.10
CA ASN A 355 6.13 -31.56 16.67
C ASN A 355 7.42 -31.02 17.28
N VAL A 356 7.58 -31.15 18.59
CA VAL A 356 8.72 -30.58 19.33
C VAL A 356 9.80 -31.61 19.64
N HIS A 357 9.62 -32.84 19.15
CA HIS A 357 10.55 -33.95 19.31
C HIS A 357 11.27 -34.33 18.02
N ILE A 358 10.94 -33.68 16.90
CA ILE A 358 11.49 -33.95 15.57
C ILE A 358 12.79 -33.19 15.34
N SER A 359 13.72 -33.74 14.55
CA SER A 359 14.96 -33.06 14.17
C SER A 359 14.76 -32.05 13.03
N LEU A 360 15.70 -31.10 12.88
CA LEU A 360 15.71 -30.16 11.74
C LEU A 360 15.85 -30.88 10.39
N GLU A 361 16.58 -31.99 10.34
CA GLU A 361 16.75 -32.79 9.12
C GLU A 361 15.41 -33.39 8.67
N GLU A 362 14.67 -34.00 9.59
CA GLU A 362 13.34 -34.56 9.31
C GLU A 362 12.33 -33.47 8.97
N ILE A 363 12.40 -32.29 9.61
CA ILE A 363 11.55 -31.15 9.23
C ILE A 363 11.79 -30.76 7.77
N ARG A 364 13.06 -30.58 7.38
CA ARG A 364 13.43 -30.18 6.02
C ARG A 364 12.99 -31.21 4.98
N ARG A 365 12.97 -32.50 5.35
CA ARG A 365 12.55 -33.60 4.49
C ARG A 365 11.03 -33.73 4.36
N ASP A 366 10.31 -33.68 5.49
CA ASP A 366 8.92 -34.16 5.56
C ASP A 366 7.88 -33.07 5.89
N TYR A 367 8.30 -31.89 6.33
CA TYR A 367 7.39 -30.83 6.83
C TYR A 367 7.42 -29.52 6.03
N ILE A 368 8.34 -29.40 5.06
CA ILE A 368 8.41 -28.26 4.14
C ILE A 368 7.64 -28.60 2.86
N PHE A 369 6.38 -28.15 2.80
CA PHE A 369 5.46 -28.50 1.70
C PHE A 369 5.50 -27.52 0.53
N CYS A 370 6.20 -26.40 0.69
CA CYS A 370 6.21 -25.29 -0.25
C CYS A 370 7.48 -24.45 -0.05
N THR A 371 7.81 -23.59 -1.02
CA THR A 371 9.02 -22.77 -0.95
C THR A 371 9.00 -21.89 0.30
N ASP A 372 10.04 -22.04 1.13
CA ASP A 372 10.23 -21.20 2.31
C ASP A 372 10.69 -19.79 1.90
N VAL A 373 9.81 -18.80 2.09
CA VAL A 373 10.09 -17.37 1.85
C VAL A 373 10.37 -16.60 3.13
N SER A 374 10.55 -17.28 4.27
CA SER A 374 10.65 -16.62 5.57
C SER A 374 11.82 -15.67 5.72
N SER A 375 12.92 -15.88 4.98
CA SER A 375 14.06 -14.95 4.96
C SER A 375 13.70 -13.57 4.42
N ARG A 376 12.58 -13.47 3.70
CA ARG A 376 12.02 -12.22 3.15
C ARG A 376 11.04 -11.53 4.12
N ILE A 377 10.69 -12.17 5.23
CA ILE A 377 9.72 -11.67 6.19
C ILE A 377 10.45 -11.02 7.36
N GLY A 378 10.58 -9.69 7.31
CA GLY A 378 11.16 -8.89 8.39
C GLY A 378 10.17 -8.45 9.47
N TRP A 379 8.87 -8.72 9.30
CA TRP A 379 7.82 -8.23 10.20
C TRP A 379 7.37 -9.24 11.26
N ILE A 380 7.89 -10.47 11.23
CA ILE A 380 7.65 -11.48 12.29
C ILE A 380 8.92 -11.64 13.12
N ASN A 381 8.81 -11.40 14.42
CA ASN A 381 9.93 -11.56 15.36
C ASN A 381 10.01 -13.00 15.90
N TRP A 382 10.22 -13.99 15.03
CA TRP A 382 10.32 -15.42 15.36
C TRP A 382 11.75 -15.96 15.38
N GLU A 383 11.97 -17.07 16.08
CA GLU A 383 13.22 -17.83 16.08
C GLU A 383 12.99 -19.15 15.34
N ARG A 384 12.87 -19.07 14.01
CA ARG A 384 12.33 -20.13 13.15
C ARG A 384 12.92 -21.52 13.35
N GLU A 385 14.23 -21.61 13.56
CA GLU A 385 14.95 -22.88 13.72
C GLU A 385 15.09 -23.32 15.19
N ASN A 386 14.60 -22.53 16.15
CA ASN A 386 14.61 -22.89 17.57
C ASN A 386 13.46 -23.86 17.86
N LEU A 387 13.75 -25.16 17.76
CA LEU A 387 12.76 -26.23 17.95
C LEU A 387 12.08 -26.22 19.32
N ALA A 388 12.73 -25.67 20.35
CA ALA A 388 12.13 -25.53 21.67
C ALA A 388 10.93 -24.55 21.66
N LEU A 389 10.88 -23.64 20.69
CA LEU A 389 9.77 -22.71 20.43
C LEU A 389 8.88 -23.17 19.26
N GLY A 390 9.13 -24.35 18.71
CA GLY A 390 8.50 -24.92 17.52
C GLY A 390 9.02 -24.32 16.21
N TYR A 391 9.30 -25.16 15.20
CA TYR A 391 9.77 -24.68 13.90
C TYR A 391 8.65 -23.92 13.16
N SER A 392 8.98 -22.84 12.46
CA SER A 392 8.01 -22.10 11.65
C SER A 392 8.62 -21.53 10.38
N TYR A 393 7.82 -21.48 9.32
CA TYR A 393 8.20 -20.94 8.03
C TYR A 393 7.01 -20.27 7.34
N ALA A 394 7.27 -19.66 6.18
CA ALA A 394 6.24 -19.03 5.36
C ALA A 394 6.41 -19.41 3.90
N SER A 395 5.32 -19.30 3.15
CA SER A 395 5.31 -19.51 1.71
C SER A 395 4.62 -18.40 0.94
N GLY A 396 5.11 -18.14 -0.28
CA GLY A 396 4.63 -17.11 -1.20
C GLY A 396 5.21 -17.29 -2.62
N GLY A 397 4.82 -16.41 -3.54
CA GLY A 397 5.21 -16.46 -4.95
C GLY A 397 6.63 -15.98 -5.28
N CYS A 398 6.88 -15.76 -6.58
CA CYS A 398 8.11 -15.19 -7.11
C CYS A 398 8.16 -13.70 -6.83
N THR A 399 9.38 -13.22 -6.58
CA THR A 399 9.68 -11.81 -6.34
C THR A 399 10.85 -11.45 -7.22
N VAL A 400 10.59 -10.68 -8.27
CA VAL A 400 11.60 -10.22 -9.21
C VAL A 400 11.93 -8.76 -8.89
N PRO A 401 13.08 -8.45 -8.26
CA PRO A 401 13.50 -7.07 -8.12
C PRO A 401 13.79 -6.48 -9.50
N PHE A 402 13.59 -5.17 -9.67
CA PHE A 402 13.91 -4.49 -10.94
C PHE A 402 15.36 -4.66 -11.39
N ALA A 403 16.29 -4.89 -10.46
CA ALA A 403 17.69 -5.20 -10.77
C ALA A 403 17.89 -6.58 -11.44
N SER A 404 16.93 -7.50 -11.31
CA SER A 404 16.92 -8.81 -11.97
C SER A 404 16.16 -8.80 -13.30
N LEU A 405 15.63 -7.64 -13.73
CA LEU A 405 15.01 -7.54 -15.06
C LEU A 405 16.08 -7.54 -16.15
N PRO A 406 15.83 -8.19 -17.31
CA PRO A 406 16.74 -8.14 -18.44
C PRO A 406 17.03 -6.70 -18.87
N TYR A 407 18.29 -6.37 -19.05
CA TYR A 407 18.73 -5.02 -19.39
C TYR A 407 19.90 -5.04 -20.38
N PRO A 408 19.94 -4.16 -21.40
CA PRO A 408 18.93 -3.13 -21.75
C PRO A 408 17.76 -3.68 -22.60
N ALA A 409 17.84 -4.92 -23.06
CA ALA A 409 16.84 -5.53 -23.94
C ALA A 409 15.72 -6.21 -23.14
N GLN A 410 15.00 -5.41 -22.34
CA GLN A 410 13.89 -5.89 -21.50
C GLN A 410 12.69 -6.30 -22.37
N PRO A 411 12.08 -7.48 -22.15
CA PRO A 411 10.81 -7.83 -22.76
C PRO A 411 9.66 -6.98 -22.20
N LEU A 412 8.56 -6.90 -22.96
CA LEU A 412 7.28 -6.51 -22.35
C LEU A 412 6.86 -7.61 -21.39
N ILE A 413 6.45 -7.24 -20.18
CA ILE A 413 5.93 -8.17 -19.17
C ILE A 413 4.42 -7.93 -19.09
N LEU A 414 3.65 -8.89 -19.59
CA LEU A 414 2.22 -8.74 -19.81
C LEU A 414 1.41 -9.77 -19.05
N ILE A 415 0.16 -9.42 -18.77
CA ILE A 415 -0.85 -10.40 -18.36
C ILE A 415 -1.20 -11.25 -19.60
N PRO A 416 -1.06 -12.58 -19.55
CA PRO A 416 -1.23 -13.44 -20.72
C PRO A 416 -2.53 -13.21 -21.49
N GLY A 417 -2.40 -13.07 -22.81
CA GLY A 417 -3.55 -12.89 -23.71
C GLY A 417 -4.26 -11.54 -23.60
N SER A 418 -3.73 -10.60 -22.81
CA SER A 418 -4.27 -9.25 -22.66
C SER A 418 -3.42 -8.19 -23.37
N GLU A 419 -3.89 -6.94 -23.35
CA GLU A 419 -3.11 -5.77 -23.78
C GLU A 419 -2.54 -4.98 -22.59
N LYS A 420 -2.53 -5.59 -21.39
CA LYS A 420 -2.12 -4.93 -20.14
C LYS A 420 -0.74 -5.40 -19.68
N PHE A 421 0.06 -4.45 -19.23
CA PHE A 421 1.28 -4.72 -18.50
C PHE A 421 0.97 -5.42 -17.16
N TRP A 422 1.86 -6.31 -16.76
CA TRP A 422 1.90 -6.80 -15.39
C TRP A 422 2.75 -5.83 -14.57
N HIS A 423 2.15 -4.82 -13.96
CA HIS A 423 2.88 -3.88 -13.08
C HIS A 423 3.11 -4.48 -11.69
N PRO A 424 4.13 -4.01 -10.95
CA PRO A 424 4.20 -4.20 -9.50
C PRO A 424 2.92 -3.72 -8.81
N GLN A 425 2.68 -4.22 -7.61
CA GLN A 425 1.54 -3.79 -6.79
C GLN A 425 1.87 -2.58 -5.91
N ASP A 426 3.15 -2.29 -5.68
CA ASP A 426 3.60 -1.24 -4.78
C ASP A 426 4.94 -0.62 -5.22
N GLU A 427 5.41 0.36 -4.44
CA GLU A 427 6.59 1.17 -4.69
C GLU A 427 7.93 0.46 -4.40
N THR A 428 7.92 -0.82 -4.06
CA THR A 428 9.11 -1.54 -3.55
C THR A 428 10.15 -1.89 -4.61
N ARG A 429 9.89 -1.58 -5.89
CA ARG A 429 10.74 -1.95 -7.04
C ARG A 429 10.89 -3.48 -7.19
N GLN A 430 9.85 -4.22 -6.81
CA GLN A 430 9.78 -5.67 -6.91
C GLN A 430 8.47 -6.09 -7.58
N ILE A 431 8.56 -7.00 -8.54
CA ILE A 431 7.39 -7.59 -9.18
C ILE A 431 7.05 -8.88 -8.46
N LEU A 432 5.81 -9.01 -8.01
CA LEU A 432 5.29 -10.23 -7.40
C LEU A 432 4.52 -11.02 -8.44
N PHE A 433 4.88 -12.29 -8.59
CA PHE A 433 4.15 -13.26 -9.39
C PHE A 433 3.67 -14.39 -8.48
N PRO A 434 2.36 -14.66 -8.38
CA PRO A 434 1.87 -15.82 -7.65
C PRO A 434 2.52 -17.11 -8.18
N THR A 435 2.72 -18.10 -7.31
CA THR A 435 3.25 -19.41 -7.73
C THR A 435 2.36 -20.00 -8.82
N SER A 436 2.98 -20.53 -9.88
CA SER A 436 2.28 -21.06 -11.06
C SER A 436 1.41 -20.04 -11.83
N ALA A 437 1.51 -18.74 -11.53
CA ALA A 437 0.86 -17.73 -12.36
C ALA A 437 1.56 -17.67 -13.72
N PRO A 438 0.81 -17.77 -14.83
CA PRO A 438 1.37 -17.58 -16.16
C PRO A 438 1.67 -16.09 -16.37
N VAL A 439 2.86 -15.81 -16.89
CA VAL A 439 3.34 -14.46 -17.25
C VAL A 439 3.74 -14.48 -18.70
N GLU A 440 3.25 -13.53 -19.49
CA GLU A 440 3.63 -13.44 -20.90
C GLU A 440 4.79 -12.46 -21.05
N LEU A 441 5.90 -12.93 -21.62
CA LEU A 441 7.00 -12.09 -22.05
C LEU A 441 6.96 -11.92 -23.56
N VAL A 442 7.17 -10.69 -24.05
CA VAL A 442 7.13 -10.40 -25.50
C VAL A 442 8.33 -9.57 -25.95
N CYS A 443 8.94 -9.99 -27.06
CA CYS A 443 10.04 -9.34 -27.75
C CYS A 443 9.70 -9.10 -29.23
N ARG A 444 10.21 -8.00 -29.81
CA ARG A 444 9.98 -7.67 -31.23
C ARG A 444 10.59 -8.70 -32.17
N ASP A 445 11.88 -9.01 -31.96
CA ASP A 445 12.70 -9.79 -32.89
C ASP A 445 13.08 -11.18 -32.34
N GLY A 446 12.63 -11.54 -31.13
CA GLY A 446 12.95 -12.80 -30.47
C GLY A 446 13.63 -12.65 -29.11
N PHE A 447 13.75 -13.75 -28.37
CA PHE A 447 14.57 -13.82 -27.15
C PHE A 447 16.00 -14.27 -27.47
N ILE A 448 16.99 -13.88 -26.66
CA ILE A 448 18.38 -14.34 -26.85
C ILE A 448 18.46 -15.88 -26.79
N LEU A 449 17.78 -16.48 -25.81
CA LEU A 449 17.73 -17.93 -25.65
C LEU A 449 16.78 -18.61 -26.65
N PHE A 450 15.78 -17.88 -27.16
CA PHE A 450 14.75 -18.40 -28.07
C PHE A 450 14.54 -17.44 -29.27
N PRO A 451 15.49 -17.36 -30.22
CA PRO A 451 15.47 -16.32 -31.25
C PRO A 451 14.25 -16.37 -32.17
N GLU A 452 13.65 -17.54 -32.37
CA GLU A 452 12.46 -17.73 -33.21
C GLU A 452 11.15 -17.39 -32.49
N LYS A 453 11.17 -17.18 -31.17
CA LYS A 453 9.98 -16.93 -30.35
C LYS A 453 9.86 -15.45 -30.03
N ARG A 454 8.78 -14.81 -30.50
CA ARG A 454 8.47 -13.41 -30.17
C ARG A 454 7.63 -13.24 -28.90
N SER A 455 6.93 -14.29 -28.48
CA SER A 455 6.19 -14.34 -27.23
C SER A 455 6.40 -15.70 -26.58
N ILE A 456 6.58 -15.71 -25.25
CA ILE A 456 6.65 -16.92 -24.42
C ILE A 456 5.77 -16.71 -23.19
N THR A 457 5.18 -17.80 -22.67
CA THR A 457 4.48 -17.79 -21.38
C THR A 457 5.31 -18.57 -20.39
N ILE A 458 5.69 -17.93 -19.29
CA ILE A 458 6.52 -18.51 -18.24
C ILE A 458 5.71 -18.65 -16.96
N GLU A 459 6.08 -19.60 -16.11
CA GLU A 459 5.40 -19.85 -14.83
C GLU A 459 6.35 -19.62 -13.66
N CYS A 460 5.87 -18.93 -12.63
CA CYS A 460 6.66 -18.73 -11.43
C CYS A 460 6.96 -20.06 -10.72
N VAL A 461 8.25 -20.34 -10.51
CA VAL A 461 8.73 -21.46 -9.70
C VAL A 461 9.09 -20.99 -8.29
N ALA A 462 10.14 -20.16 -8.17
CA ALA A 462 10.62 -19.61 -6.90
C ALA A 462 11.56 -18.42 -7.13
N ASN A 463 11.61 -17.45 -6.20
CA ASN A 463 12.47 -16.26 -6.29
C ASN A 463 12.26 -15.50 -7.62
N ASP A 464 13.31 -15.36 -8.43
CA ASP A 464 13.28 -14.80 -9.79
C ASP A 464 13.42 -15.89 -10.87
N THR A 465 13.19 -17.16 -10.52
CA THR A 465 13.27 -18.31 -11.42
C THR A 465 11.89 -18.71 -11.95
N PHE A 466 11.83 -18.93 -13.26
CA PHE A 466 10.61 -19.23 -13.99
C PHE A 466 10.77 -20.48 -14.85
N ALA A 467 9.70 -21.24 -14.98
CA ALA A 467 9.63 -22.40 -15.85
C ALA A 467 9.17 -21.98 -17.25
N TYR A 468 9.84 -22.53 -18.27
CA TYR A 468 9.44 -22.44 -19.67
C TYR A 468 9.89 -23.71 -20.40
N ASP A 469 8.98 -24.37 -21.11
CA ASP A 469 9.24 -25.58 -21.90
C ASP A 469 10.03 -26.67 -21.13
N GLY A 470 9.60 -26.94 -19.89
CA GLY A 470 10.21 -27.95 -19.01
C GLY A 470 11.56 -27.58 -18.39
N ASN A 471 12.10 -26.39 -18.69
CA ASN A 471 13.37 -25.88 -18.17
C ASN A 471 13.15 -24.67 -17.25
N HIS A 472 14.14 -24.36 -16.40
CA HIS A 472 14.08 -23.25 -15.45
C HIS A 472 15.09 -22.17 -15.82
N TYR A 473 14.63 -20.92 -15.84
CA TYR A 473 15.44 -19.75 -16.20
C TYR A 473 15.27 -18.64 -15.16
N PRO A 474 16.35 -17.97 -14.72
CA PRO A 474 16.22 -16.73 -13.97
C PRO A 474 15.68 -15.63 -14.90
N MET A 475 14.89 -14.70 -14.37
CA MET A 475 14.24 -13.63 -15.14
C MET A 475 15.25 -12.84 -15.99
N VAL A 476 16.46 -12.59 -15.47
CA VAL A 476 17.52 -11.83 -16.15
C VAL A 476 17.99 -12.47 -17.47
N GLU A 477 17.86 -13.79 -17.62
CA GLU A 477 18.26 -14.51 -18.84
C GLU A 477 17.19 -14.45 -19.94
N LEU A 478 15.95 -14.09 -19.61
CA LEU A 478 14.83 -13.98 -20.54
C LEU A 478 14.83 -12.64 -21.32
N ALA A 479 16.01 -12.24 -21.79
CA ALA A 479 16.25 -11.00 -22.51
C ALA A 479 15.83 -11.07 -23.99
N CYS A 480 15.39 -9.94 -24.55
CA CYS A 480 15.18 -9.79 -25.98
C CYS A 480 16.51 -9.71 -26.75
N THR A 481 16.50 -10.10 -28.03
CA THR A 481 17.66 -9.94 -28.92
C THR A 481 17.98 -8.48 -29.25
N SER A 482 16.97 -7.62 -29.20
CA SER A 482 17.09 -6.19 -29.51
C SER A 482 16.23 -5.35 -28.58
N TYR A 483 16.61 -4.08 -28.49
CA TYR A 483 15.82 -3.08 -27.78
C TYR A 483 14.57 -2.72 -28.60
N TRP A 484 13.39 -2.77 -27.97
CA TRP A 484 12.13 -2.50 -28.63
C TRP A 484 11.70 -1.04 -28.45
N LEU A 485 11.76 -0.29 -29.55
CA LEU A 485 11.17 1.05 -29.64
C LEU A 485 9.66 0.98 -29.89
N SER A 486 8.91 1.84 -29.21
CA SER A 486 7.47 1.99 -29.41
C SER A 486 7.14 2.54 -30.80
N SER A 487 5.87 2.41 -31.19
CA SER A 487 5.28 3.03 -32.37
C SER A 487 4.08 3.90 -31.96
N ALA A 488 3.61 4.72 -32.89
CA ALA A 488 2.42 5.55 -32.70
C ALA A 488 1.41 5.28 -33.83
N ARG A 489 0.10 5.24 -33.51
CA ARG A 489 -0.98 5.07 -34.50
C ARG A 489 -2.10 6.09 -34.25
N THR A 490 -2.53 6.78 -35.30
CA THR A 490 -3.72 7.63 -35.27
C THR A 490 -4.97 6.77 -35.20
N THR A 491 -5.87 7.10 -34.28
CA THR A 491 -7.18 6.43 -34.14
C THR A 491 -8.27 7.19 -34.89
N GLN A 492 -9.48 6.63 -34.92
CA GLN A 492 -10.66 7.33 -35.44
C GLN A 492 -11.29 8.27 -34.39
N GLU A 493 -10.86 8.18 -33.12
CA GLU A 493 -11.38 9.00 -32.04
C GLU A 493 -10.90 10.45 -32.19
N ARG A 494 -11.83 11.38 -31.93
CA ARG A 494 -11.57 12.81 -31.92
C ARG A 494 -11.62 13.33 -30.50
N CYS A 495 -10.80 14.32 -30.22
CA CYS A 495 -10.76 15.02 -28.94
C CYS A 495 -11.04 16.51 -29.16
N PHE A 496 -10.46 17.38 -28.33
CA PHE A 496 -10.67 18.82 -28.35
C PHE A 496 -10.49 19.43 -29.75
N ASN A 497 -11.41 20.31 -30.16
CA ASN A 497 -11.43 20.99 -31.46
C ASN A 497 -11.31 20.07 -32.70
N GLY A 498 -11.72 18.81 -32.60
CA GLY A 498 -11.65 17.86 -33.73
C GLY A 498 -10.25 17.28 -33.96
N SER A 499 -9.31 17.55 -33.05
CA SER A 499 -7.98 16.94 -33.01
C SER A 499 -8.07 15.40 -32.89
N SER A 500 -7.03 14.70 -33.31
CA SER A 500 -7.01 13.24 -33.36
C SER A 500 -6.47 12.65 -32.06
N ILE A 501 -7.04 11.54 -31.60
CA ILE A 501 -6.36 10.71 -30.60
C ILE A 501 -5.32 9.83 -31.30
N VAL A 502 -4.08 9.91 -30.84
CA VAL A 502 -2.95 9.08 -31.27
C VAL A 502 -2.54 8.18 -30.10
N ASN A 503 -2.53 6.86 -30.31
CA ASN A 503 -2.02 5.90 -29.34
C ASN A 503 -0.50 5.77 -29.50
N VAL A 504 0.24 5.79 -28.39
CA VAL A 504 1.67 5.44 -28.37
C VAL A 504 1.84 4.14 -27.59
N GLY A 505 2.51 3.15 -28.20
CA GLY A 505 2.61 1.81 -27.61
C GLY A 505 3.34 0.80 -28.48
N PHE A 506 2.97 -0.46 -28.35
CA PHE A 506 3.65 -1.58 -29.01
C PHE A 506 2.67 -2.39 -29.86
N ASN A 507 3.02 -2.59 -31.13
CA ASN A 507 2.27 -3.47 -32.03
C ASN A 507 2.79 -4.91 -31.91
N LEU A 508 2.01 -5.80 -31.30
CA LEU A 508 2.40 -7.20 -31.07
C LEU A 508 2.00 -8.10 -32.25
N ALA A 509 0.83 -7.83 -32.83
CA ALA A 509 0.25 -8.52 -33.98
C ALA A 509 -0.78 -7.60 -34.64
N ALA A 510 -1.26 -7.94 -35.84
CA ALA A 510 -2.19 -7.11 -36.61
C ALA A 510 -3.39 -6.55 -35.80
N ASN A 511 -3.90 -7.32 -34.84
CA ASN A 511 -5.04 -6.96 -34.00
C ASN A 511 -4.70 -6.89 -32.49
N ARG A 512 -3.42 -6.76 -32.11
CA ARG A 512 -3.03 -6.70 -30.69
C ARG A 512 -2.06 -5.55 -30.45
N TRP A 513 -2.54 -4.52 -29.75
CA TRP A 513 -1.78 -3.31 -29.46
C TRP A 513 -1.71 -3.07 -27.96
N VAL A 514 -0.50 -3.08 -27.41
CA VAL A 514 -0.28 -2.73 -26.01
C VAL A 514 -0.08 -1.22 -25.94
N ASN A 515 -1.10 -0.51 -25.46
CA ASN A 515 -1.07 0.93 -25.33
C ASN A 515 -0.28 1.37 -24.09
N VAL A 516 0.49 2.46 -24.20
CA VAL A 516 1.20 3.07 -23.06
C VAL A 516 0.51 4.36 -22.64
N PHE A 517 0.20 5.25 -23.59
CA PHE A 517 -0.56 6.47 -23.36
C PHE A 517 -1.25 6.97 -24.63
N ASP A 518 -2.26 7.82 -24.45
CA ASP A 518 -3.01 8.45 -25.54
C ASP A 518 -2.65 9.93 -25.66
N VAL A 519 -2.58 10.44 -26.87
CA VAL A 519 -2.25 11.85 -27.17
C VAL A 519 -3.40 12.48 -27.94
N CYS A 520 -3.92 13.61 -27.44
CA CYS A 520 -4.82 14.48 -28.20
C CYS A 520 -4.01 15.47 -29.03
N TYR A 521 -3.86 15.19 -30.33
CA TYR A 521 -2.91 15.87 -31.22
C TYR A 521 -3.62 16.66 -32.34
N ASP A 522 -3.30 17.94 -32.41
CA ASP A 522 -3.60 18.82 -33.54
C ASP A 522 -2.41 18.84 -34.50
N GLU A 523 -2.56 18.12 -35.61
CA GLU A 523 -1.55 18.01 -36.64
C GLU A 523 -1.32 19.32 -37.39
N SER A 524 -2.35 20.17 -37.53
CA SER A 524 -2.23 21.44 -38.24
C SER A 524 -1.41 22.46 -37.46
N LEU A 525 -1.50 22.41 -36.12
CA LEU A 525 -0.78 23.30 -35.21
C LEU A 525 0.52 22.70 -34.68
N TYR A 526 0.82 21.42 -34.95
CA TYR A 526 1.89 20.68 -34.28
C TYR A 526 1.78 20.81 -32.75
N HIS A 527 0.57 20.62 -32.24
CA HIS A 527 0.22 20.88 -30.84
C HIS A 527 -0.43 19.66 -30.19
N THR A 528 0.05 19.32 -29.00
CA THR A 528 -0.59 18.33 -28.13
C THR A 528 -1.39 19.04 -27.05
N HIS A 529 -2.72 18.90 -27.09
CA HIS A 529 -3.62 19.46 -26.07
C HIS A 529 -3.44 18.75 -24.73
N PHE A 530 -3.42 17.42 -24.75
CA PHE A 530 -3.18 16.59 -23.58
C PHE A 530 -2.67 15.20 -23.93
N VAL A 531 -2.07 14.57 -22.94
CA VAL A 531 -1.72 13.15 -22.88
C VAL A 531 -2.48 12.52 -21.73
N ARG A 532 -3.12 11.38 -21.99
CA ARG A 532 -3.87 10.59 -21.02
C ARG A 532 -3.10 9.29 -20.73
N HIS A 533 -2.83 9.05 -19.45
CA HIS A 533 -2.19 7.83 -18.96
C HIS A 533 -2.70 7.46 -17.57
N HIS A 534 -2.34 6.29 -17.08
CA HIS A 534 -2.74 5.79 -15.75
C HIS A 534 -1.54 5.73 -14.82
N MET A 535 -1.76 6.07 -13.56
CA MET A 535 -0.76 5.92 -12.50
C MET A 535 -1.39 5.25 -11.29
N ASN A 536 -0.62 4.41 -10.62
CA ASN A 536 -0.96 3.73 -9.39
C ASN A 536 0.23 3.77 -8.42
N ARG A 537 0.14 2.99 -7.35
CA ARG A 537 1.18 2.91 -6.32
C ARG A 537 2.56 2.52 -6.86
N ALA A 538 2.65 1.68 -7.87
CA ALA A 538 3.92 1.22 -8.44
C ALA A 538 4.74 2.36 -9.06
N ASN A 539 4.09 3.45 -9.48
CA ASN A 539 4.77 4.60 -10.08
C ASN A 539 5.65 5.35 -9.07
N GLY A 540 5.44 5.20 -7.76
CA GLY A 540 6.39 5.70 -6.74
C GLY A 540 7.71 4.92 -6.71
N GLY A 541 7.68 3.67 -7.21
CA GLY A 541 8.82 2.77 -7.30
C GLY A 541 9.24 2.47 -8.74
N TYR A 542 9.06 3.41 -9.69
CA TYR A 542 9.40 3.20 -11.10
C TYR A 542 10.86 2.75 -11.31
N GLN A 543 11.11 2.07 -12.44
CA GLN A 543 12.43 1.55 -12.77
C GLN A 543 13.41 2.68 -13.07
N SER A 544 14.56 2.68 -12.39
CA SER A 544 15.60 3.70 -12.57
C SER A 544 16.79 3.16 -13.38
N GLY A 545 17.53 4.05 -14.03
CA GLY A 545 18.80 3.70 -14.71
C GLY A 545 18.65 3.22 -16.15
N ASN A 546 17.43 3.18 -16.71
CA ASN A 546 17.26 2.84 -18.12
C ASN A 546 17.84 3.94 -19.05
N PRO A 547 18.51 3.61 -20.17
CA PRO A 547 19.01 4.55 -21.15
C PRO A 547 17.88 5.38 -21.73
N ARG A 548 18.20 6.63 -22.08
CA ARG A 548 17.25 7.51 -22.75
C ARG A 548 17.43 7.32 -24.26
N PRO A 549 16.37 7.00 -25.02
CA PRO A 549 16.46 6.99 -26.48
C PRO A 549 16.55 8.42 -27.04
N SER A 550 16.84 8.52 -28.33
CA SER A 550 16.65 9.77 -29.09
C SER A 550 15.16 10.11 -29.20
N TRP A 551 14.85 11.38 -29.47
CA TRP A 551 13.46 11.79 -29.72
C TRP A 551 12.96 11.33 -31.10
N TYR A 552 11.69 10.95 -31.18
CA TYR A 552 11.04 10.47 -32.41
C TYR A 552 9.92 11.42 -32.85
N GLN A 553 9.97 11.91 -34.09
CA GLN A 553 8.88 12.72 -34.66
C GLN A 553 7.85 11.88 -35.44
N GLY A 554 8.27 10.75 -36.02
CA GLY A 554 7.43 9.94 -36.90
C GLY A 554 6.92 10.72 -38.11
N ALA A 555 5.74 10.35 -38.61
CA ALA A 555 5.06 11.01 -39.73
C ALA A 555 4.23 12.24 -39.30
N TYR A 556 4.29 12.66 -38.03
CA TYR A 556 3.37 13.67 -37.47
C TYR A 556 3.85 15.12 -37.65
N TYR A 557 5.01 15.32 -38.30
CA TYR A 557 5.68 16.61 -38.48
C TYR A 557 6.35 16.66 -39.88
N GLU A 558 5.56 16.54 -40.95
CA GLU A 558 6.09 16.31 -42.31
C GLU A 558 6.88 17.49 -42.90
N GLU A 559 6.51 18.73 -42.53
CA GLU A 559 7.11 19.93 -43.14
C GLU A 559 8.31 20.50 -42.37
N VAL A 560 8.60 19.97 -41.19
CA VAL A 560 9.64 20.53 -40.31
C VAL A 560 10.41 19.43 -39.60
N ASN A 561 11.72 19.62 -39.48
CA ASN A 561 12.48 18.89 -38.48
C ASN A 561 12.19 19.51 -37.11
N ILE A 562 11.17 18.97 -36.43
CA ILE A 562 10.68 19.54 -35.17
C ILE A 562 11.79 19.63 -34.12
N ASN A 563 12.76 18.71 -34.13
CA ASN A 563 13.88 18.71 -33.20
C ASN A 563 14.80 19.94 -33.37
N THR A 564 14.98 20.42 -34.60
CA THR A 564 15.81 21.60 -34.89
C THR A 564 15.23 22.88 -34.29
N LEU A 565 13.90 22.97 -34.17
CA LEU A 565 13.23 24.14 -33.59
C LEU A 565 13.60 24.38 -32.12
N TYR A 566 13.96 23.32 -31.40
CA TYR A 566 14.35 23.40 -29.99
C TYR A 566 15.82 23.79 -29.79
N THR A 567 16.61 24.02 -30.85
CA THR A 567 17.98 24.51 -30.68
C THR A 567 17.98 25.98 -30.26
N VAL A 568 18.90 26.37 -29.37
CA VAL A 568 19.03 27.76 -28.89
C VAL A 568 19.15 28.76 -30.03
N ASN A 569 19.95 28.44 -31.06
CA ASN A 569 20.13 29.30 -32.22
C ASN A 569 18.82 29.46 -33.00
N ARG A 570 18.09 28.37 -33.25
CA ARG A 570 16.82 28.46 -33.97
C ARG A 570 15.76 29.22 -33.17
N GLN A 571 15.70 29.02 -31.86
CA GLN A 571 14.82 29.80 -30.98
C GLN A 571 15.12 31.30 -31.06
N ARG A 572 16.39 31.69 -31.03
CA ARG A 572 16.81 33.11 -31.17
C ARG A 572 16.41 33.69 -32.52
N GLU A 573 16.67 32.98 -33.62
CA GLU A 573 16.27 33.41 -34.96
C GLU A 573 14.75 33.65 -35.03
N THR A 574 13.96 32.67 -34.58
CA THR A 574 12.51 32.74 -34.61
C THR A 574 11.97 33.84 -33.70
N MET A 575 12.50 33.97 -32.48
CA MET A 575 12.11 35.05 -31.57
C MET A 575 12.52 36.43 -32.07
N ALA A 576 13.67 36.56 -32.75
CA ALA A 576 14.10 37.84 -33.32
C ALA A 576 13.12 38.31 -34.41
N ILE A 577 12.58 37.38 -35.20
CA ILE A 577 11.53 37.67 -36.19
C ILE A 577 10.24 38.09 -35.49
N ILE A 578 9.77 37.33 -34.49
CA ILE A 578 8.50 37.61 -33.78
C ILE A 578 8.54 38.95 -33.03
N LEU A 579 9.66 39.24 -32.36
CA LEU A 579 9.84 40.42 -31.52
C LEU A 579 10.48 41.60 -32.28
N ASN A 580 10.77 41.42 -33.57
CA ASN A 580 11.44 42.40 -34.42
C ASN A 580 12.73 42.98 -33.79
N SER A 581 13.51 42.13 -33.08
CA SER A 581 14.73 42.55 -32.36
C SER A 581 15.61 41.36 -31.99
N GLN A 582 16.79 41.25 -32.62
CA GLN A 582 17.79 40.23 -32.28
C GLN A 582 18.35 40.40 -30.85
N PRO A 583 18.73 41.62 -30.38
CA PRO A 583 19.22 41.79 -29.02
C PRO A 583 18.21 41.34 -27.96
N ARG A 584 16.91 41.57 -28.21
CA ARG A 584 15.84 41.14 -27.31
C ARG A 584 15.70 39.62 -27.29
N ALA A 585 15.80 38.97 -28.45
CA ALA A 585 15.80 37.51 -28.53
C ALA A 585 17.00 36.89 -27.79
N ASP A 586 18.19 37.48 -27.90
CA ASP A 586 19.40 37.01 -27.22
C ASP A 586 19.34 37.19 -25.69
N GLU A 587 18.62 38.21 -25.20
CA GLU A 587 18.36 38.44 -23.78
C GLU A 587 17.40 37.38 -23.20
N LEU A 588 16.33 37.06 -23.94
CA LEU A 588 15.28 36.12 -23.53
C LEU A 588 15.69 34.66 -23.72
N VAL A 589 16.52 34.35 -24.72
CA VAL A 589 17.05 33.00 -24.97
C VAL A 589 18.57 33.06 -24.89
N GLN A 590 19.13 32.45 -23.86
CA GLN A 590 20.55 32.60 -23.52
C GLN A 590 21.34 31.35 -23.91
N ASN A 591 21.47 30.36 -23.04
CA ASN A 591 22.25 29.18 -23.35
C ASN A 591 21.80 27.97 -22.52
N THR A 592 22.37 26.81 -22.84
CA THR A 592 22.06 25.57 -22.15
C THR A 592 22.63 25.51 -20.74
N SER A 593 23.72 26.23 -20.46
CA SER A 593 24.40 26.21 -19.16
C SER A 593 23.62 26.90 -18.05
N ASN A 594 22.87 27.96 -18.38
CA ASN A 594 22.06 28.70 -17.40
C ASN A 594 20.56 28.33 -17.44
N GLY A 595 20.15 27.44 -18.34
CA GLY A 595 18.77 26.94 -18.40
C GLY A 595 17.74 27.93 -18.96
N ILE A 596 18.17 29.04 -19.56
CA ILE A 596 17.26 30.05 -20.14
C ILE A 596 17.10 29.79 -21.65
N TYR A 597 16.33 28.74 -21.95
CA TYR A 597 15.90 28.34 -23.30
C TYR A 597 14.69 27.40 -23.16
N MET A 598 13.92 27.21 -24.24
CA MET A 598 12.85 26.22 -24.26
C MET A 598 13.41 24.83 -24.60
N ALA A 599 13.26 23.89 -23.67
CA ALA A 599 13.55 22.48 -23.86
C ALA A 599 12.32 21.74 -24.39
N ARG A 600 12.55 20.48 -24.80
CA ARG A 600 11.52 19.48 -25.12
C ARG A 600 10.89 19.01 -23.81
N GLY A 601 9.97 19.83 -23.27
CA GLY A 601 9.26 19.54 -22.03
C GLY A 601 8.31 18.39 -22.25
N HIS A 602 8.50 17.30 -21.50
CA HIS A 602 7.58 16.17 -21.53
C HIS A 602 6.20 16.63 -21.03
N ILE A 603 5.14 16.18 -21.68
CA ILE A 603 3.77 16.43 -21.23
C ILE A 603 3.40 15.38 -20.17
N ALA A 604 3.45 14.09 -20.51
CA ALA A 604 3.52 13.00 -19.54
C ALA A 604 4.99 12.69 -19.22
N ALA A 605 5.35 12.72 -17.94
CA ALA A 605 6.74 12.62 -17.52
C ALA A 605 7.28 11.22 -17.79
N ARG A 606 8.56 11.11 -18.13
CA ARG A 606 9.21 9.80 -18.28
C ARG A 606 8.99 8.90 -17.07
N ALA A 607 9.22 9.44 -15.86
CA ALA A 607 9.12 8.69 -14.62
C ALA A 607 7.67 8.37 -14.20
N ASP A 608 6.66 8.89 -14.90
CA ASP A 608 5.26 8.53 -14.67
C ASP A 608 4.95 7.12 -15.19
N PHE A 609 5.91 6.41 -15.77
CA PHE A 609 5.78 5.05 -16.29
C PHE A 609 6.73 4.08 -15.58
N VAL A 610 6.24 2.87 -15.29
CA VAL A 610 6.90 1.92 -14.38
C VAL A 610 8.12 1.30 -15.02
N TYR A 611 7.97 0.62 -16.16
CA TYR A 611 9.05 -0.11 -16.80
C TYR A 611 9.88 0.75 -17.73
N GLY A 612 11.17 0.39 -17.88
CA GLY A 612 12.08 1.05 -18.81
C GLY A 612 11.49 1.14 -20.22
N THR A 613 10.87 0.06 -20.73
CA THR A 613 10.22 0.03 -22.06
C THR A 613 9.10 1.07 -22.20
N GLU A 614 8.24 1.22 -21.18
CA GLU A 614 7.20 2.25 -21.14
C GLU A 614 7.81 3.66 -21.08
N GLN A 615 8.83 3.86 -20.23
CA GLN A 615 9.54 5.14 -20.11
C GLN A 615 10.19 5.59 -21.43
N ASN A 616 10.63 4.65 -22.26
CA ASN A 616 11.25 4.98 -23.55
C ASN A 616 10.20 5.41 -24.57
N ALA A 617 8.96 4.93 -24.41
CA ALA A 617 7.85 5.35 -25.26
C ALA A 617 7.45 6.81 -25.05
N THR A 618 7.93 7.49 -24.00
CA THR A 618 7.60 8.91 -23.76
C THR A 618 8.38 9.88 -24.63
N PHE A 619 9.42 9.42 -25.36
CA PHE A 619 10.31 10.25 -26.17
C PHE A 619 9.78 10.53 -27.60
N TRP A 620 8.47 10.45 -27.80
CA TRP A 620 7.81 10.95 -29.00
C TRP A 620 7.58 12.45 -28.89
N PHE A 621 7.80 13.21 -29.97
CA PHE A 621 7.46 14.64 -29.99
C PHE A 621 5.97 14.91 -29.79
N LEU A 622 5.11 13.92 -30.07
CA LEU A 622 3.70 13.91 -29.67
C LEU A 622 3.49 14.11 -28.15
N ASN A 623 4.47 13.76 -27.32
CA ASN A 623 4.46 13.94 -25.87
C ASN A 623 5.37 15.10 -25.42
N ALA A 624 5.66 16.06 -26.30
CA ALA A 624 6.51 17.20 -25.99
C ALA A 624 5.86 18.53 -26.37
N ALA A 625 6.17 19.55 -25.60
CA ALA A 625 5.92 20.94 -25.99
C ALA A 625 7.08 21.85 -25.53
N PRO A 626 7.18 23.08 -26.06
CA PRO A 626 8.20 24.04 -25.66
C PRO A 626 8.05 24.45 -24.18
N GLN A 627 9.06 24.13 -23.37
CA GLN A 627 9.04 24.43 -21.93
C GLN A 627 10.32 25.11 -21.50
N TRP A 628 10.24 26.23 -20.80
CA TRP A 628 11.43 26.88 -20.25
C TRP A 628 12.20 25.92 -19.33
N GLN A 629 13.50 25.74 -19.58
CA GLN A 629 14.28 24.67 -18.94
C GLN A 629 14.43 24.86 -17.41
N ASN A 630 14.51 26.10 -16.94
CA ASN A 630 14.50 26.45 -15.51
C ASN A 630 13.14 26.20 -14.82
N PHE A 631 12.03 26.14 -15.57
CA PHE A 631 10.74 25.67 -15.07
C PHE A 631 10.66 24.13 -15.11
N ASN A 632 10.95 23.55 -16.29
CA ASN A 632 10.95 22.11 -16.54
C ASN A 632 11.79 21.33 -15.51
N GLY A 633 13.05 21.72 -15.34
CA GLY A 633 14.02 20.98 -14.53
C GLY A 633 13.99 21.29 -13.03
N ILE A 634 13.07 22.14 -12.55
CA ILE A 634 13.02 22.55 -11.14
C ILE A 634 11.59 22.43 -10.59
N ASN A 635 10.72 23.46 -10.68
CA ASN A 635 9.40 23.36 -10.05
C ASN A 635 8.50 22.33 -10.73
N TRP A 636 8.58 22.16 -12.06
CA TRP A 636 7.75 21.16 -12.73
C TRP A 636 8.19 19.73 -12.39
N GLU A 637 9.49 19.46 -12.35
CA GLU A 637 10.04 18.18 -11.87
C GLU A 637 9.62 17.88 -10.43
N ARG A 638 9.60 18.89 -9.55
CA ARG A 638 9.11 18.76 -8.17
C ARG A 638 7.63 18.40 -8.10
N VAL A 639 6.80 18.98 -8.96
CA VAL A 639 5.38 18.58 -9.09
C VAL A 639 5.30 17.10 -9.49
N GLU A 640 6.03 16.73 -10.54
CA GLU A 640 6.03 15.37 -11.08
C GLU A 640 6.50 14.34 -10.04
N SER A 641 7.58 14.61 -9.30
CA SER A 641 8.08 13.73 -8.24
C SER A 641 7.12 13.66 -7.06
N SER A 642 6.56 14.78 -6.63
CA SER A 642 5.58 14.80 -5.54
C SER A 642 4.30 14.01 -5.86
N ILE A 643 3.83 14.03 -7.12
CA ILE A 643 2.71 13.20 -7.56
C ILE A 643 3.05 11.72 -7.43
N ARG A 644 4.23 11.29 -7.86
CA ARG A 644 4.67 9.89 -7.72
C ARG A 644 4.80 9.47 -6.27
N ASP A 645 5.36 10.31 -5.41
CA ASP A 645 5.47 10.04 -3.97
C ASP A 645 4.10 9.98 -3.30
N PHE A 646 3.18 10.87 -3.69
CA PHE A 646 1.81 10.88 -3.20
C PHE A 646 1.09 9.56 -3.52
N LEU A 647 1.19 9.08 -4.77
CA LEU A 647 0.60 7.81 -5.19
C LEU A 647 1.33 6.60 -4.58
N GLY A 648 2.66 6.61 -4.53
CA GLY A 648 3.46 5.51 -3.99
C GLY A 648 3.20 5.19 -2.52
N GLN A 649 2.69 6.15 -1.75
CA GLN A 649 2.34 5.96 -0.34
C GLN A 649 0.89 5.49 -0.13
N ARG A 650 0.12 5.27 -1.20
CA ARG A 650 -1.33 5.05 -1.14
C ARG A 650 -1.75 3.90 -2.04
N ASP A 651 -2.82 3.20 -1.65
CA ASP A 651 -3.51 2.27 -2.53
C ASP A 651 -4.50 3.05 -3.40
N LEU A 652 -3.96 3.84 -4.33
CA LEU A 652 -4.69 4.79 -5.15
C LEU A 652 -4.29 4.63 -6.61
N GLU A 653 -5.28 4.48 -7.49
CA GLU A 653 -5.14 4.48 -8.94
C GLU A 653 -5.82 5.73 -9.50
N VAL A 654 -5.14 6.44 -10.39
CA VAL A 654 -5.63 7.67 -11.00
C VAL A 654 -5.45 7.65 -12.52
N THR A 655 -6.44 8.18 -13.21
CA THR A 655 -6.30 8.61 -14.60
C THR A 655 -5.69 10.01 -14.58
N VAL A 656 -4.58 10.19 -15.30
CA VAL A 656 -3.84 11.45 -15.37
C VAL A 656 -4.02 12.07 -16.75
N TYR A 657 -4.46 13.32 -16.76
CA TYR A 657 -4.47 14.16 -17.95
C TYR A 657 -3.37 15.21 -17.80
N SER A 658 -2.26 15.01 -18.48
CA SER A 658 -1.19 16.02 -18.53
C SER A 658 -1.33 16.80 -19.81
N GLY A 659 -1.28 18.12 -19.80
CA GLY A 659 -1.52 18.88 -21.03
C GLY A 659 -0.96 20.28 -21.02
N THR A 660 -1.26 21.00 -22.10
CA THR A 660 -0.82 22.37 -22.30
C THR A 660 -1.99 23.26 -22.71
N TYR A 661 -1.92 24.54 -22.35
CA TYR A 661 -2.98 25.50 -22.67
C TYR A 661 -2.40 26.86 -23.06
N GLY A 662 -3.07 27.54 -23.99
CA GLY A 662 -2.75 28.88 -24.47
C GLY A 662 -1.40 28.99 -25.17
N VAL A 663 -1.06 30.19 -25.65
CA VAL A 663 0.26 30.52 -26.21
C VAL A 663 0.86 31.63 -25.36
N GLN A 664 2.08 31.41 -24.85
CA GLN A 664 2.74 32.41 -24.02
C GLN A 664 3.13 33.63 -24.85
N LYS A 665 3.23 34.77 -24.17
CA LYS A 665 3.63 36.03 -24.80
C LYS A 665 4.89 36.60 -24.16
N LEU A 666 5.75 37.20 -24.96
CA LEU A 666 6.92 37.95 -24.50
C LEU A 666 6.86 39.37 -25.06
N ALA A 667 7.31 40.34 -24.26
CA ALA A 667 7.36 41.73 -24.67
C ALA A 667 8.47 41.95 -25.70
N ASP A 668 8.12 42.57 -26.83
CA ASP A 668 9.05 43.07 -27.82
C ASP A 668 9.83 44.30 -27.32
N GLY A 669 10.70 44.85 -28.16
CA GLY A 669 11.53 46.00 -27.80
C GLY A 669 10.75 47.28 -27.43
N ASN A 670 9.47 47.37 -27.79
CA ASN A 670 8.58 48.48 -27.47
C ASN A 670 7.71 48.21 -26.24
N GLY A 671 7.78 47.00 -25.68
CA GLY A 671 6.92 46.56 -24.58
C GLY A 671 5.62 45.89 -25.01
N ASP A 672 5.38 45.70 -26.32
CA ASP A 672 4.18 45.02 -26.82
C ASP A 672 4.35 43.50 -26.72
N TYR A 673 3.35 42.82 -26.18
CA TYR A 673 3.40 41.37 -25.98
C TYR A 673 3.03 40.60 -27.26
N ARG A 674 3.95 39.75 -27.73
CA ARG A 674 3.78 38.90 -28.92
C ARG A 674 3.72 37.42 -28.54
N GLU A 675 2.83 36.67 -29.18
CA GLU A 675 2.74 35.22 -29.03
C GLU A 675 3.96 34.52 -29.58
N ILE A 676 4.44 33.50 -28.85
CA ILE A 676 5.65 32.77 -29.21
C ILE A 676 5.30 31.43 -29.84
N TRP A 677 5.82 31.24 -31.06
CA TRP A 677 5.66 30.04 -31.87
C TRP A 677 7.04 29.58 -32.32
N LEU A 678 7.33 28.27 -32.26
CA LEU A 678 8.64 27.74 -32.65
C LEU A 678 8.75 27.54 -34.17
N ASP A 679 7.64 27.31 -34.86
CA ASP A 679 7.56 27.31 -36.31
C ASP A 679 6.73 28.52 -36.76
N PHE A 680 7.43 29.61 -37.07
CA PHE A 680 6.84 30.89 -37.41
C PHE A 680 7.41 31.42 -38.72
N ASP A 681 6.51 31.79 -39.64
CA ASP A 681 6.86 32.52 -40.85
C ASP A 681 5.84 33.64 -41.09
N PRO A 682 6.23 34.92 -40.92
CA PRO A 682 5.31 36.03 -41.11
C PRO A 682 4.97 36.28 -42.59
N THR A 683 5.77 35.77 -43.53
CA THR A 683 5.54 35.96 -44.97
C THR A 683 4.47 35.02 -45.51
N GLU A 684 4.49 33.77 -45.03
CA GLU A 684 3.50 32.75 -45.36
C GLU A 684 2.31 32.72 -44.39
N GLY A 685 2.38 33.49 -43.30
CA GLY A 685 1.38 33.49 -42.23
C GLY A 685 1.42 32.23 -41.35
N ARG A 686 2.47 31.42 -41.46
CA ARG A 686 2.62 30.13 -40.77
C ARG A 686 2.85 30.34 -39.26
N ARG A 687 2.06 29.64 -38.44
CA ARG A 687 2.15 29.62 -36.98
C ARG A 687 1.84 28.22 -36.45
N ARG A 688 2.89 27.47 -36.10
CA ARG A 688 2.80 26.09 -35.56
C ARG A 688 3.79 25.88 -34.43
N ALA A 689 3.67 24.76 -33.72
CA ALA A 689 4.43 24.44 -32.51
C ALA A 689 4.36 25.59 -31.48
N PRO A 690 3.16 25.89 -30.94
CA PRO A 690 2.98 26.97 -29.97
C PRO A 690 3.86 26.73 -28.74
N ALA A 691 4.49 27.78 -28.22
CA ALA A 691 5.07 27.73 -26.90
C ALA A 691 3.94 27.93 -25.88
N PRO A 692 3.53 26.89 -25.13
CA PRO A 692 2.32 26.95 -24.33
C PRO A 692 2.44 27.96 -23.19
N MET A 693 1.32 28.56 -22.84
CA MET A 693 1.18 29.47 -21.71
C MET A 693 1.24 28.73 -20.38
N LEU A 694 0.55 27.58 -20.30
CA LEU A 694 0.46 26.75 -19.11
C LEU A 694 0.80 25.29 -19.43
N TYR A 695 1.43 24.62 -18.48
CA TYR A 695 1.43 23.17 -18.35
C TYR A 695 0.48 22.78 -17.22
N TYR A 696 -0.23 21.68 -17.35
CA TYR A 696 -1.09 21.18 -16.28
C TYR A 696 -1.04 19.65 -16.15
N LYS A 697 -1.37 19.17 -14.95
CA LYS A 697 -1.67 17.77 -14.65
C LYS A 697 -2.96 17.70 -13.86
N ILE A 698 -3.94 16.95 -14.36
CA ILE A 698 -5.15 16.61 -13.63
C ILE A 698 -5.03 15.17 -13.15
N LEU A 699 -5.14 14.96 -11.85
CA LEU A 699 -5.25 13.62 -11.24
C LEU A 699 -6.73 13.33 -11.00
N HIS A 700 -7.23 12.23 -11.53
CA HIS A 700 -8.62 11.80 -11.35
C HIS A 700 -8.68 10.39 -10.77
N ASP A 701 -9.09 10.28 -9.51
CA ASP A 701 -9.49 9.04 -8.86
C ASP A 701 -10.94 8.73 -9.25
N GLU A 702 -11.10 7.90 -10.28
CA GLU A 702 -12.40 7.52 -10.82
C GLU A 702 -13.23 6.73 -9.79
N ARG A 703 -12.58 5.96 -8.90
CA ARG A 703 -13.25 5.12 -7.92
C ARG A 703 -13.98 5.95 -6.87
N ASN A 704 -13.34 7.01 -6.38
CA ASN A 704 -13.93 7.90 -5.36
C ASN A 704 -14.54 9.17 -5.96
N ASN A 705 -14.45 9.34 -7.29
CA ASN A 705 -14.83 10.54 -8.02
C ASN A 705 -14.22 11.80 -7.40
N ALA A 706 -12.91 11.74 -7.18
CA ALA A 706 -12.11 12.81 -6.59
C ALA A 706 -10.98 13.22 -7.53
N GLY A 707 -10.58 14.48 -7.49
CA GLY A 707 -9.52 14.96 -8.38
C GLY A 707 -8.95 16.31 -8.00
N ILE A 708 -7.82 16.64 -8.62
CA ILE A 708 -7.14 17.92 -8.46
C ILE A 708 -6.42 18.30 -9.76
N ALA A 709 -6.48 19.58 -10.13
CA ALA A 709 -5.69 20.13 -11.23
C ALA A 709 -4.49 20.89 -10.67
N ILE A 710 -3.30 20.56 -11.14
CA ILE A 710 -2.04 21.24 -10.81
C ILE A 710 -1.55 21.94 -12.07
N VAL A 711 -1.20 23.22 -11.96
CA VAL A 711 -0.90 24.08 -13.10
C VAL A 711 0.43 24.80 -12.89
N GLY A 712 1.25 24.83 -13.92
CA GLY A 712 2.52 25.55 -13.97
C GLY A 712 2.52 26.58 -15.09
N VAL A 713 3.00 27.77 -14.78
CA VAL A 713 3.12 28.91 -15.70
C VAL A 713 4.43 28.79 -16.46
N ASN A 714 4.33 28.52 -17.76
CA ASN A 714 5.48 28.35 -18.63
C ASN A 714 5.98 29.69 -19.18
N ASN A 715 6.25 30.65 -18.29
CA ASN A 715 6.85 31.92 -18.67
C ASN A 715 7.64 32.51 -17.50
N VAL A 716 8.97 32.50 -17.63
CA VAL A 716 9.91 32.93 -16.58
C VAL A 716 10.33 34.39 -16.71
N HIS A 717 9.80 35.11 -17.71
CA HIS A 717 10.20 36.48 -18.06
C HIS A 717 9.13 37.53 -17.72
N ILE A 718 7.97 37.13 -17.21
CA ILE A 718 6.85 38.03 -16.93
C ILE A 718 6.76 38.37 -15.44
N PRO A 719 6.32 39.59 -15.09
CA PRO A 719 6.15 39.97 -13.69
C PRO A 719 4.98 39.23 -13.05
N THR A 720 5.07 39.01 -11.73
CA THR A 720 4.04 38.30 -10.94
C THR A 720 2.65 38.92 -11.09
N GLU A 721 2.55 40.25 -11.22
CA GLU A 721 1.27 40.94 -11.43
C GLU A 721 0.54 40.44 -12.70
N LEU A 722 1.29 40.23 -13.78
CA LEU A 722 0.73 39.70 -15.02
C LEU A 722 0.32 38.24 -14.88
N ILE A 723 1.10 37.45 -14.12
CA ILE A 723 0.77 36.06 -13.81
C ILE A 723 -0.57 35.97 -13.09
N LEU A 724 -0.75 36.74 -12.01
CA LEU A 724 -1.97 36.71 -11.21
C LEU A 724 -3.20 37.17 -12.01
N ARG A 725 -3.03 38.12 -12.93
CA ARG A 725 -4.13 38.65 -13.74
C ARG A 725 -4.53 37.76 -14.91
N GLU A 726 -3.55 37.20 -15.62
CA GLU A 726 -3.78 36.56 -16.93
C GLU A 726 -3.53 35.05 -16.91
N TYR A 727 -2.70 34.54 -16.00
CA TYR A 727 -2.27 33.13 -16.00
C TYR A 727 -2.93 32.26 -14.94
N VAL A 728 -3.45 32.84 -13.87
CA VAL A 728 -4.21 32.11 -12.85
C VAL A 728 -5.69 32.04 -13.27
N LEU A 729 -6.05 30.94 -13.93
CA LEU A 729 -7.36 30.80 -14.61
C LEU A 729 -8.52 30.35 -13.71
N CYS A 730 -8.22 29.98 -12.47
CA CYS A 730 -9.18 29.44 -11.51
C CYS A 730 -8.73 29.77 -10.09
N LYS A 731 -9.62 29.60 -9.10
CA LYS A 731 -9.29 29.85 -7.70
C LYS A 731 -8.09 28.98 -7.28
N ASP A 732 -6.99 29.64 -6.93
CA ASP A 732 -5.79 28.98 -6.41
C ASP A 732 -6.09 28.34 -5.05
N ILE A 733 -5.96 27.02 -5.00
CA ILE A 733 -6.04 26.21 -3.78
C ILE A 733 -4.70 25.57 -3.42
N GLY A 734 -3.59 26.02 -4.03
CA GLY A 734 -2.24 25.46 -3.84
C GLY A 734 -1.76 25.48 -2.40
N ASP A 735 -2.17 26.46 -1.59
CA ASP A 735 -1.85 26.50 -0.15
C ASP A 735 -2.51 25.37 0.67
N GLN A 736 -3.51 24.70 0.11
CA GLN A 736 -4.18 23.54 0.73
C GLN A 736 -3.52 22.21 0.33
N VAL A 737 -2.52 22.24 -0.57
CA VAL A 737 -1.87 21.05 -1.11
C VAL A 737 -0.52 20.83 -0.42
N GLU A 738 -0.55 20.17 0.74
CA GLU A 738 0.65 19.99 1.58
C GLU A 738 1.64 18.93 1.06
N TRP A 739 1.23 18.07 0.12
CA TRP A 739 2.03 16.94 -0.33
C TRP A 739 2.97 17.26 -1.50
N ILE A 740 2.98 18.50 -2.01
CA ILE A 740 3.87 18.93 -3.10
C ILE A 740 5.03 19.79 -2.58
N ASP A 741 6.27 19.38 -2.85
CA ASP A 741 7.49 20.12 -2.51
C ASP A 741 7.89 21.14 -3.61
N TRP A 742 7.06 22.17 -3.78
CA TRP A 742 7.27 23.23 -4.77
C TRP A 742 7.67 24.58 -4.17
N GLN A 743 8.28 25.44 -4.99
CA GLN A 743 8.37 26.88 -4.69
C GLN A 743 7.35 27.64 -5.53
N ARG A 744 6.07 27.46 -5.19
CA ARG A 744 4.93 27.82 -6.05
C ARG A 744 4.94 29.27 -6.58
N THR A 745 5.45 30.22 -5.82
CA THR A 745 5.48 31.65 -6.21
C THR A 745 6.80 32.11 -6.85
N ASN A 746 7.78 31.22 -7.03
CA ASN A 746 9.08 31.58 -7.59
C ASN A 746 9.05 31.59 -9.12
N VAL A 747 8.84 32.77 -9.70
CA VAL A 747 8.71 32.97 -11.15
C VAL A 747 9.96 32.54 -11.93
N THR A 748 11.16 32.68 -11.34
CA THR A 748 12.43 32.36 -12.04
C THR A 748 12.61 30.86 -12.30
N ILE A 749 11.80 30.03 -11.67
CA ILE A 749 11.75 28.58 -11.85
C ILE A 749 10.33 28.10 -12.17
N GLY A 750 9.46 29.01 -12.63
CA GLY A 750 8.06 28.77 -12.99
C GLY A 750 7.10 28.86 -11.81
N TYR A 751 6.11 29.74 -11.92
CA TYR A 751 5.02 29.85 -10.95
C TYR A 751 4.07 28.64 -11.06
N CYS A 752 3.62 28.08 -9.94
CA CYS A 752 2.68 26.97 -9.90
C CYS A 752 1.48 27.29 -9.01
N TYR A 753 0.34 26.70 -9.30
CA TYR A 753 -0.88 26.77 -8.50
C TYR A 753 -1.71 25.50 -8.66
N ALA A 754 -2.77 25.35 -7.86
CA ALA A 754 -3.70 24.22 -7.98
C ALA A 754 -5.15 24.72 -8.03
N CYS A 755 -6.02 23.91 -8.64
CA CYS A 755 -7.43 24.21 -8.82
C CYS A 755 -8.31 22.99 -8.64
N GLU A 756 -9.59 23.26 -8.35
CA GLU A 756 -10.67 22.30 -8.56
C GLU A 756 -10.77 21.91 -10.03
N VAL A 757 -10.91 20.61 -10.31
CA VAL A 757 -10.84 20.06 -11.68
C VAL A 757 -11.88 20.67 -12.60
N ASN A 758 -13.15 20.73 -12.18
CA ASN A 758 -14.24 21.22 -13.02
C ASN A 758 -14.07 22.71 -13.35
N ALA A 759 -13.61 23.52 -12.39
CA ALA A 759 -13.35 24.94 -12.59
C ALA A 759 -12.20 25.16 -13.56
N PHE A 760 -11.11 24.41 -13.41
CA PHE A 760 -9.99 24.48 -14.34
C PHE A 760 -10.37 24.03 -15.76
N ASN A 761 -11.03 22.87 -15.89
CA ASN A 761 -11.45 22.33 -17.19
C ASN A 761 -12.38 23.30 -17.93
N ALA A 762 -13.33 23.93 -17.23
CA ALA A 762 -14.18 24.96 -17.79
C ALA A 762 -13.39 26.20 -18.25
N ALA A 763 -12.42 26.65 -17.45
CA ALA A 763 -11.61 27.83 -17.74
C ALA A 763 -10.72 27.66 -18.99
N ILE A 764 -10.31 26.42 -19.31
CA ILE A 764 -9.51 26.12 -20.50
C ILE A 764 -10.33 25.63 -21.71
N GLY A 765 -11.67 25.78 -21.66
CA GLY A 765 -12.55 25.48 -22.80
C GLY A 765 -13.06 24.04 -22.87
N ASN A 766 -13.00 23.29 -21.77
CA ASN A 766 -13.44 21.89 -21.66
C ASN A 766 -12.77 20.88 -22.63
N PRO A 767 -11.43 20.83 -22.71
CA PRO A 767 -10.73 19.80 -23.48
C PRO A 767 -10.95 18.38 -22.96
N HIS A 768 -11.42 18.24 -21.72
CA HIS A 768 -11.77 16.96 -21.10
C HIS A 768 -13.28 16.87 -20.88
N PRO A 769 -14.11 16.70 -21.93
CA PRO A 769 -15.57 16.84 -21.82
C PRO A 769 -16.23 15.79 -20.92
N ASN A 770 -15.59 14.64 -20.76
CA ASN A 770 -16.10 13.55 -19.91
C ASN A 770 -15.64 13.67 -18.44
N LEU A 771 -14.83 14.67 -18.11
CA LEU A 771 -14.26 14.84 -16.78
C LEU A 771 -15.17 15.71 -15.91
N ASN A 772 -15.82 15.09 -14.92
CA ASN A 772 -16.67 15.76 -13.95
C ASN A 772 -16.44 15.17 -12.55
N VAL A 773 -15.73 15.92 -11.71
CA VAL A 773 -15.27 15.48 -10.40
C VAL A 773 -16.19 15.96 -9.28
N ALA A 774 -16.51 15.09 -8.32
CA ALA A 774 -17.40 15.44 -7.20
C ALA A 774 -16.68 15.98 -5.96
N LYS A 775 -15.40 15.65 -5.77
CA LYS A 775 -14.64 15.98 -4.55
C LYS A 775 -13.19 16.36 -4.87
N LEU A 776 -12.60 17.20 -4.03
CA LEU A 776 -11.19 17.54 -4.11
C LEU A 776 -10.31 16.37 -3.62
N LEU A 777 -9.24 16.07 -4.36
CA LEU A 777 -8.22 15.09 -3.96
C LEU A 777 -7.20 15.73 -2.99
N THR A 778 -7.61 16.03 -1.75
CA THR A 778 -6.75 16.68 -0.73
C THR A 778 -6.53 15.92 0.57
N SER A 779 -7.24 14.81 0.86
CA SER A 779 -7.09 14.13 2.15
C SER A 779 -5.81 13.27 2.23
N GLY A 780 -4.94 13.64 3.19
CA GLY A 780 -3.78 12.87 3.61
C GLY A 780 -4.13 11.57 4.34
N ALA A 781 -3.39 10.51 4.01
CA ALA A 781 -3.24 9.34 4.86
C ALA A 781 -1.89 9.48 5.58
N GLY A 782 -1.93 9.66 6.90
CA GLY A 782 -0.81 9.50 7.84
C GLY A 782 0.43 10.37 7.59
N LYS A 783 0.62 11.40 8.42
CA LYS A 783 1.96 11.97 8.67
C LYS A 783 2.89 10.83 9.10
N ARG A 784 3.68 10.28 8.18
CA ARG A 784 4.92 9.58 8.51
C ARG A 784 5.87 10.64 9.05
N PHE A 785 6.03 10.71 10.37
CA PHE A 785 7.23 11.29 10.94
C PHE A 785 8.40 10.41 10.46
N ALA A 786 9.04 10.81 9.37
CA ALA A 786 10.40 10.41 9.08
C ALA A 786 11.29 11.06 10.16
N GLN A 787 11.38 10.45 11.34
CA GLN A 787 12.52 10.71 12.21
C GLN A 787 13.71 10.03 11.56
N SER A 788 14.46 10.83 10.81
CA SER A 788 15.80 10.53 10.31
C SER A 788 16.65 9.93 11.43
N LEU A 789 17.36 8.86 11.07
CA LEU A 789 18.23 8.00 11.87
C LEU A 789 19.50 8.69 12.43
N TRP A 790 19.41 9.97 12.83
CA TRP A 790 20.53 10.75 13.37
C TRP A 790 20.38 11.12 14.86
N ALA A 791 19.28 10.69 15.52
CA ALA A 791 19.02 10.99 16.94
C ALA A 791 19.17 9.79 17.90
N MET A 792 19.83 8.70 17.48
CA MET A 792 20.23 7.57 18.35
C MET A 792 21.76 7.46 18.52
N MET A 793 22.47 8.59 18.58
CA MET A 793 23.87 8.64 19.06
C MET A 793 24.12 9.83 20.00
N ALA A 794 23.21 10.04 20.95
CA ALA A 794 23.38 11.05 22.01
C ALA A 794 22.88 10.58 23.39
N GLY A 795 22.89 9.26 23.64
CA GLY A 795 22.23 8.70 24.82
C GLY A 795 22.92 7.50 25.46
N LEU A 796 24.23 7.33 25.34
CA LEU A 796 24.99 6.40 26.20
C LEU A 796 26.35 7.02 26.53
N GLY A 797 26.37 7.81 27.60
CA GLY A 797 27.60 8.20 28.25
C GLY A 797 28.19 6.99 28.97
N LEU A 798 29.32 6.49 28.47
CA LEU A 798 30.32 5.81 29.28
C LEU A 798 31.71 6.27 28.84
N HIS A 799 32.35 7.01 29.74
CA HIS A 799 33.77 7.35 29.69
C HIS A 799 34.63 6.09 29.79
N GLY A 800 35.72 6.02 29.01
CA GLY A 800 36.93 5.36 29.47
C GLY A 800 37.78 4.67 28.40
N VAL A 801 38.93 5.29 28.13
CA VAL A 801 40.24 4.67 27.87
C VAL A 801 40.49 4.06 26.48
N LEU A 802 41.29 4.75 25.63
CA LEU A 802 42.64 4.29 25.24
C LEU A 802 43.34 5.26 24.26
N PHE A 803 44.60 5.52 24.60
CA PHE A 803 45.60 6.37 23.96
C PHE A 803 46.20 5.73 22.68
N PHE A 804 46.61 6.59 21.74
CA PHE A 804 47.79 6.55 20.84
C PHE A 804 48.32 5.20 20.30
N VAL A 805 48.54 5.10 18.98
CA VAL A 805 49.90 5.02 18.37
C VAL A 805 49.89 5.57 16.93
N ARG A 806 50.95 6.34 16.67
CA ARG A 806 51.44 6.99 15.45
C ARG A 806 51.89 6.03 14.32
N SER A 807 51.56 6.42 13.09
CA SER A 807 52.41 6.50 11.87
C SER A 807 53.72 5.68 11.75
N ALA A 808 53.85 4.95 10.64
CA ALA A 808 55.04 4.69 9.79
C ALA A 808 54.67 3.51 8.84
N LEU A 809 54.92 3.46 7.52
CA LEU A 809 56.06 3.88 6.73
C LEU A 809 55.65 4.21 5.28
N ARG A 810 56.53 5.01 4.69
CA ARG A 810 56.58 5.60 3.35
C ARG A 810 57.45 4.69 2.45
N VAL A 811 57.47 4.99 1.13
CA VAL A 811 58.54 4.64 0.13
C VAL A 811 58.29 3.28 -0.60
N GLN A 812 58.36 3.09 -1.93
CA GLN A 812 59.06 3.78 -3.05
C GLN A 812 58.48 3.42 -4.46
N THR A 813 58.43 4.43 -5.35
CA THR A 813 58.82 4.49 -6.81
C THR A 813 58.23 3.52 -7.85
N VAL A 814 57.92 3.94 -9.09
CA VAL A 814 58.60 4.90 -9.99
C VAL A 814 57.67 5.98 -10.53
#